data_AF-A0A4Q9H5B6-F1
#
_entry.id   AF-A0A4Q9H5B6-F1
#
_cell.length_a   1.000
_cell.length_b   1.000
_cell.length_c   1.000
_cell.angle_alpha   90.00
_cell.angle_beta   90.00
_cell.angle_gamma   90.00
#
_symmetry.space_group_name_H-M   'P 1'
#
loop_
_entity.id
_entity.type
_entity.pdbx_description
1 polymer ?
#
loop_
_entity_poly.entity_id
_entity_poly.type
_entity_poly.pdbx_seq_one_letter_code
_entity_poly.pdbx_strand_id
1 'polypeptide(L)'
;MLASRTQGQNHDWRAVAIARNASGLPLTITQGGRTRALRYNPDHRLIEVRQNGQLLARYGHNTHGQRISKLVGPQTPASQAQTFLWCQGQLSAEGHGQAIDRRYVYAHGVPVAVIDHPGGASAITPAEGPWSALLQWAQAVWRVAATPAPQLTYLHSNEIGTPVAATGARGQLLWQAEHSAFGELRALRTEHRPGHAPQDGVKGFALNLRLPGQYFDAETGWHDNVLRTYDPQRGQYLEPDPLGPTPNWSRGAGPWLTQPFAYANHNPITYADPTGLILFAFDGTGNDQNSRTNVLEFAQAYDDFNAFDRATNKSGDTYYIQGVSTQGGIWDNSVTGGAFAIQLRDRINQQLLDLDAYVRDYAKWSEEQSSTSQAQTNEKKNIKVTLDITGFSRGAAAAREFANIVTDRIDSGYYNKLTGGCVNLNIRGMWLFDTVLSTTTADFGGQAFRMVIPEQVGVVAHAVAVNEYRALFPLESIAPSQAALSGGLGARRIERGFVGAHSDVGGGYNCTSGCDGGDLSDVALNWMIGQATQAGVKMKELRPDLKVVTNPTVHDESRSALWRTPGFGGLSSDRQVRFRGTDRASTAGPGTSNAKDVTFEGGMKYSESLKYIEYANLGITDLFETRVGKVNLCGTNGYIQWVNSQYGTGMTCQQQ
;
A
#
# COMPACT_ATOMS: atom_id res chain seq x y z
N MET A 1 3.10 22.31 -17.27
CA MET A 1 3.78 23.31 -16.41
C MET A 1 4.62 24.35 -17.18
N LEU A 2 5.03 24.12 -18.43
CA LEU A 2 5.84 25.08 -19.22
C LEU A 2 5.02 26.18 -19.92
N ALA A 3 3.74 25.97 -20.20
CA ALA A 3 2.95 26.88 -21.04
C ALA A 3 2.42 28.16 -20.33
N SER A 4 2.45 28.26 -19.00
CA SER A 4 1.94 29.45 -18.28
C SER A 4 3.01 30.49 -17.92
N ARG A 5 4.30 30.24 -18.22
CA ARG A 5 5.37 31.23 -18.02
C ARG A 5 5.47 32.27 -19.14
N THR A 6 4.78 32.07 -20.27
CA THR A 6 4.87 32.94 -21.46
C THR A 6 3.89 34.12 -21.44
N GLN A 7 2.93 34.17 -20.52
CA GLN A 7 1.89 35.22 -20.47
C GLN A 7 2.02 36.25 -19.33
N GLY A 8 3.14 36.28 -18.61
CA GLY A 8 3.49 37.41 -17.72
C GLY A 8 2.60 37.63 -16.47
N GLN A 9 1.64 36.76 -16.19
CA GLN A 9 0.87 36.75 -14.95
C GLN A 9 1.60 35.89 -13.90
N ASN A 10 2.46 36.50 -13.10
CA ASN A 10 3.13 35.82 -11.98
C ASN A 10 2.18 35.72 -10.77
N HIS A 11 1.51 34.59 -10.59
CA HIS A 11 1.08 34.18 -9.26
C HIS A 11 2.33 33.71 -8.50
N ASP A 12 2.94 34.59 -7.71
CA ASP A 12 4.09 34.24 -6.90
C ASP A 12 3.65 33.34 -5.74
N TRP A 13 3.77 32.03 -5.93
CA TRP A 13 3.53 31.03 -4.88
C TRP A 13 4.43 31.20 -3.65
N ARG A 14 5.53 31.98 -3.77
CA ARG A 14 6.42 32.34 -2.65
C ARG A 14 5.84 33.44 -1.75
N ALA A 15 4.80 34.15 -2.17
CA ALA A 15 4.17 35.21 -1.39
C ALA A 15 3.23 34.68 -0.28
N VAL A 16 3.40 33.40 0.11
CA VAL A 16 2.55 32.76 1.11
C VAL A 16 3.33 32.25 2.30
N ALA A 17 3.02 32.83 3.45
CA ALA A 17 3.62 32.47 4.73
C ALA A 17 2.70 31.49 5.46
N ILE A 18 3.25 30.33 5.85
CA ILE A 18 2.55 29.32 6.64
C ILE A 18 3.27 29.18 7.99
N ALA A 19 2.60 29.49 9.09
CA ALA A 19 3.10 29.18 10.42
C ALA A 19 2.55 27.82 10.85
N ARG A 20 3.41 26.90 11.29
CA ARG A 20 3.05 25.53 11.67
C ARG A 20 3.29 25.29 13.16
N ASN A 21 2.56 24.34 13.74
CA ASN A 21 2.87 23.81 15.08
C ASN A 21 3.98 22.75 15.01
N ALA A 22 4.32 22.16 16.17
CA ALA A 22 5.37 21.15 16.28
C ALA A 22 5.08 19.84 15.50
N SER A 23 3.81 19.51 15.23
CA SER A 23 3.44 18.34 14.41
C SER A 23 3.36 18.66 12.92
N GLY A 24 3.72 19.88 12.51
CA GLY A 24 3.70 20.31 11.12
C GLY A 24 2.32 20.77 10.63
N LEU A 25 1.28 20.81 11.47
CA LEU A 25 -0.03 21.34 11.09
C LEU A 25 0.00 22.87 10.96
N PRO A 26 -0.58 23.47 9.90
CA PRO A 26 -0.54 24.91 9.72
C PRO A 26 -1.52 25.61 10.66
N LEU A 27 -1.02 26.49 11.52
CA LEU A 27 -1.81 27.33 12.43
C LEU A 27 -2.30 28.59 11.73
N THR A 28 -1.48 29.20 10.88
CA THR A 28 -1.87 30.37 10.07
C THR A 28 -1.32 30.29 8.66
N ILE A 29 -2.09 30.80 7.69
CA ILE A 29 -1.70 30.92 6.28
C ILE A 29 -2.00 32.35 5.81
N THR A 30 -0.97 33.06 5.36
CA THR A 30 -1.10 34.44 4.86
C THR A 30 -0.81 34.48 3.38
N GLN A 31 -1.80 34.82 2.55
CA GLN A 31 -1.70 34.88 1.08
C GLN A 31 -2.37 36.13 0.55
N GLY A 32 -1.65 36.93 -0.26
CA GLY A 32 -2.22 38.13 -0.91
C GLY A 32 -2.82 39.14 0.08
N GLY A 33 -2.18 39.32 1.24
CA GLY A 33 -2.64 40.22 2.31
C GLY A 33 -3.79 39.70 3.17
N ARG A 34 -4.24 38.45 2.96
CA ARG A 34 -5.27 37.79 3.78
C ARG A 34 -4.64 36.78 4.71
N THR A 35 -4.89 36.89 6.02
CA THR A 35 -4.42 35.93 7.02
C THR A 35 -5.56 35.03 7.46
N ARG A 36 -5.37 33.72 7.31
CA ARG A 36 -6.28 32.68 7.78
C ARG A 36 -5.68 31.96 8.96
N ALA A 37 -6.44 31.78 10.04
CA ALA A 37 -6.10 30.93 11.18
C ALA A 37 -6.87 29.61 11.08
N LEU A 38 -6.20 28.49 11.33
CA LEU A 38 -6.73 27.14 11.15
C LEU A 38 -6.73 26.38 12.49
N ARG A 39 -7.71 25.50 12.68
CA ARG A 39 -7.77 24.58 13.82
C ARG A 39 -8.04 23.15 13.36
N TYR A 40 -7.49 22.19 14.10
CA TYR A 40 -7.57 20.76 13.80
C TYR A 40 -8.18 19.98 14.97
N ASN A 41 -8.76 18.83 14.68
CA ASN A 41 -9.16 17.84 15.69
C ASN A 41 -7.97 16.95 16.10
N PRO A 42 -8.13 16.06 17.11
CA PRO A 42 -7.08 15.10 17.50
C PRO A 42 -6.61 14.18 16.38
N ASP A 43 -7.46 13.90 15.38
CA ASP A 43 -7.13 13.09 14.20
C ASP A 43 -6.44 13.90 13.09
N HIS A 44 -5.96 15.11 13.40
CA HIS A 44 -5.25 16.00 12.49
C HIS A 44 -6.07 16.46 11.25
N ARG A 45 -7.41 16.43 11.33
CA ARG A 45 -8.32 16.95 10.28
C ARG A 45 -8.69 18.40 10.55
N LEU A 46 -8.73 19.22 9.50
CA LEU A 46 -9.08 20.63 9.56
C LEU A 46 -10.55 20.79 10.00
N ILE A 47 -10.81 21.45 11.13
CA ILE A 47 -12.17 21.66 11.65
C ILE A 47 -12.64 23.10 11.60
N GLU A 48 -11.73 24.08 11.51
CA GLU A 48 -12.12 25.49 11.46
C GLU A 48 -11.10 26.32 10.69
N VAL A 49 -11.60 27.25 9.88
CA VAL A 49 -10.81 28.31 9.23
C VAL A 49 -11.42 29.66 9.58
N ARG A 50 -10.59 30.58 10.08
CA ARG A 50 -10.97 31.98 10.34
C ARG A 50 -10.15 32.91 9.48
N GLN A 51 -10.77 33.89 8.84
CA GLN A 51 -10.05 34.93 8.11
C GLN A 51 -10.19 36.25 8.85
N ASN A 52 -9.06 36.89 9.19
CA ASN A 52 -9.02 38.15 9.95
C ASN A 52 -9.91 38.12 11.24
N GLY A 53 -9.90 36.99 11.96
CA GLY A 53 -10.66 36.78 13.20
C GLY A 53 -12.12 36.32 13.02
N GLN A 54 -12.70 36.50 11.83
CA GLN A 54 -14.05 36.04 11.52
C GLN A 54 -14.05 34.58 11.06
N LEU A 55 -15.09 33.83 11.45
CA LEU A 55 -15.28 32.45 10.98
C LEU A 55 -15.53 32.46 9.47
N LEU A 56 -14.65 31.77 8.73
CA LEU A 56 -14.80 31.56 7.29
C LEU A 56 -15.49 30.23 7.04
N ALA A 57 -15.03 29.15 7.68
CA ALA A 57 -15.60 27.82 7.55
C ALA A 57 -15.41 26.97 8.80
N ARG A 58 -16.33 26.04 9.05
CA ARG A 58 -16.22 24.97 10.03
C ARG A 58 -16.59 23.64 9.38
N TYR A 59 -15.84 22.60 9.69
CA TYR A 59 -16.01 21.27 9.10
C TYR A 59 -16.19 20.21 10.19
N GLY A 60 -17.04 19.23 9.92
CA GLY A 60 -17.23 18.04 10.75
C GLY A 60 -16.77 16.79 10.00
N HIS A 61 -16.10 15.88 10.72
CA HIS A 61 -15.55 14.65 10.19
C HIS A 61 -16.03 13.44 10.98
N ASN A 62 -16.19 12.30 10.31
CA ASN A 62 -16.41 11.02 10.99
C ASN A 62 -15.06 10.38 11.38
N THR A 63 -15.12 9.23 12.06
CA THR A 63 -13.93 8.49 12.54
C THR A 63 -13.05 7.90 11.43
N HIS A 64 -13.53 7.88 10.18
CA HIS A 64 -12.76 7.45 9.01
C HIS A 64 -12.11 8.66 8.30
N GLY A 65 -12.15 9.85 8.91
CA GLY A 65 -11.61 11.09 8.36
C GLY A 65 -12.49 11.77 7.31
N GLN A 66 -13.55 11.11 6.84
CA GLN A 66 -14.46 11.65 5.82
C GLN A 66 -15.24 12.84 6.35
N ARG A 67 -15.35 13.89 5.53
CA ARG A 67 -16.11 15.09 5.88
C ARG A 67 -17.61 14.81 5.81
N ILE A 68 -18.32 15.04 6.90
CA ILE A 68 -19.77 14.80 7.03
C ILE A 68 -20.58 16.10 7.13
N SER A 69 -19.93 17.21 7.46
CA SER A 69 -20.59 18.52 7.47
C SER A 69 -19.64 19.68 7.15
N LYS A 70 -20.22 20.75 6.57
CA LYS A 70 -19.55 22.02 6.29
C LYS A 70 -20.49 23.19 6.62
N LEU A 71 -19.96 24.20 7.29
CA LEU A 71 -20.65 25.46 7.57
C LEU A 71 -19.74 26.61 7.10
N VAL A 72 -20.26 27.50 6.26
CA VAL A 72 -19.49 28.63 5.70
C VAL A 72 -20.06 29.94 6.21
N GLY A 73 -19.19 30.82 6.72
CA GLY A 73 -19.52 32.19 7.15
C GLY A 73 -19.82 32.35 8.66
N PRO A 74 -19.71 33.58 9.18
CA PRO A 74 -19.79 33.86 10.62
C PRO A 74 -21.21 33.92 11.20
N GLN A 75 -22.23 34.02 10.34
CA GLN A 75 -23.63 34.21 10.73
C GLN A 75 -24.55 33.11 10.20
N THR A 76 -23.97 32.05 9.63
CA THR A 76 -24.74 30.96 9.05
C THR A 76 -25.24 30.04 10.17
N PRO A 77 -26.55 29.88 10.35
CA PRO A 77 -27.09 29.00 11.37
C PRO A 77 -26.61 27.56 11.16
N ALA A 78 -26.37 26.81 12.24
CA ALA A 78 -25.98 25.39 12.14
C ALA A 78 -27.01 24.54 11.37
N SER A 79 -28.28 24.96 11.34
CA SER A 79 -29.34 24.33 10.53
C SER A 79 -29.14 24.47 9.02
N GLN A 80 -28.28 25.38 8.57
CA GLN A 80 -27.88 25.57 7.18
C GLN A 80 -26.51 24.96 6.89
N ALA A 81 -26.00 24.07 7.76
CA ALA A 81 -24.79 23.32 7.44
C ALA A 81 -25.07 22.38 6.27
N GLN A 82 -24.16 22.40 5.29
CA GLN A 82 -24.12 21.40 4.24
C GLN A 82 -23.72 20.06 4.85
N THR A 83 -24.41 18.99 4.45
CA THR A 83 -24.16 17.61 4.87
C THR A 83 -23.61 16.80 3.70
N PHE A 84 -22.74 15.85 4.01
CA PHE A 84 -22.11 14.96 3.03
C PHE A 84 -22.39 13.51 3.42
N LEU A 85 -22.83 12.72 2.45
CA LEU A 85 -23.14 11.30 2.63
C LEU A 85 -22.12 10.47 1.87
N TRP A 86 -21.58 9.47 2.54
CA TRP A 86 -20.55 8.58 2.00
C TRP A 86 -21.09 7.16 1.88
N CYS A 87 -20.71 6.48 0.80
CA CYS A 87 -21.00 5.07 0.58
C CYS A 87 -19.73 4.40 0.07
N GLN A 88 -19.28 3.31 0.71
CA GLN A 88 -18.10 2.55 0.31
C GLN A 88 -16.83 3.41 0.08
N GLY A 89 -16.62 4.43 0.91
CA GLY A 89 -15.45 5.32 0.79
C GLY A 89 -15.60 6.46 -0.22
N GLN A 90 -16.70 6.54 -0.96
CA GLN A 90 -16.96 7.57 -1.99
C GLN A 90 -18.05 8.55 -1.55
N LEU A 91 -17.91 9.81 -1.98
CA LEU A 91 -18.92 10.84 -1.73
C LEU A 91 -20.18 10.53 -2.56
N SER A 92 -21.22 10.04 -1.90
CA SER A 92 -22.46 9.62 -2.57
C SER A 92 -23.43 10.77 -2.79
N ALA A 93 -23.51 11.72 -1.85
CA ALA A 93 -24.44 12.84 -1.95
C ALA A 93 -24.04 14.03 -1.08
N GLU A 94 -24.60 15.19 -1.40
CA GLU A 94 -24.55 16.41 -0.59
C GLU A 94 -25.94 17.03 -0.43
N GLY A 95 -26.14 17.76 0.65
CA GLY A 95 -27.44 18.35 0.97
C GLY A 95 -27.40 19.34 2.12
N HIS A 96 -28.57 19.74 2.61
CA HIS A 96 -28.72 20.60 3.78
C HIS A 96 -29.77 20.02 4.73
N GLY A 97 -29.42 19.87 6.01
CA GLY A 97 -30.27 19.21 7.00
C GLY A 97 -30.61 17.77 6.60
N GLN A 98 -31.91 17.49 6.39
CA GLN A 98 -32.43 16.18 5.95
C GLN A 98 -32.68 16.11 4.44
N ALA A 99 -32.47 17.20 3.71
CA ALA A 99 -32.70 17.26 2.28
C ALA A 99 -31.43 16.91 1.50
N ILE A 100 -31.56 16.06 0.48
CA ILE A 100 -30.50 15.81 -0.50
C ILE A 100 -30.65 16.80 -1.65
N ASP A 101 -29.60 17.56 -1.92
CA ASP A 101 -29.56 18.52 -3.02
C ASP A 101 -28.92 17.90 -4.27
N ARG A 102 -27.90 17.06 -4.09
CA ARG A 102 -27.19 16.41 -5.19
C ARG A 102 -26.77 14.99 -4.82
N ARG A 103 -26.91 14.07 -5.78
CA ARG A 103 -26.32 12.73 -5.74
C ARG A 103 -25.27 12.57 -6.82
N TYR A 104 -24.19 11.88 -6.48
CA TYR A 104 -23.11 11.53 -7.40
C TYR A 104 -23.27 10.08 -7.86
N VAL A 105 -23.07 9.84 -9.17
CA VAL A 105 -23.13 8.51 -9.78
C VAL A 105 -21.75 8.18 -10.33
N TYR A 106 -21.24 7.03 -9.94
CA TYR A 106 -19.92 6.55 -10.31
C TYR A 106 -20.00 5.25 -11.12
N ALA A 107 -19.03 5.06 -12.02
CA ALA A 107 -18.74 3.78 -12.67
C ALA A 107 -17.29 3.42 -12.40
N HIS A 108 -17.06 2.31 -11.67
CA HIS A 108 -15.72 1.87 -11.27
C HIS A 108 -14.85 2.98 -10.62
N GLY A 109 -15.48 3.86 -9.83
CA GLY A 109 -14.83 4.98 -9.13
C GLY A 109 -14.64 6.26 -9.94
N VAL A 110 -15.00 6.26 -11.23
CA VAL A 110 -15.02 7.48 -12.05
C VAL A 110 -16.42 8.12 -11.99
N PRO A 111 -16.55 9.43 -11.69
CA PRO A 111 -17.84 10.11 -11.70
C PRO A 111 -18.38 10.22 -13.14
N VAL A 112 -19.59 9.72 -13.37
CA VAL A 112 -20.24 9.67 -14.69
C VAL A 112 -21.51 10.51 -14.77
N ALA A 113 -22.14 10.81 -13.64
CA ALA A 113 -23.29 11.71 -13.62
C ALA A 113 -23.52 12.33 -12.23
N VAL A 114 -24.30 13.40 -12.20
CA VAL A 114 -24.94 13.91 -10.98
C VAL A 114 -26.44 14.06 -11.17
N ILE A 115 -27.17 13.89 -10.08
CA ILE A 115 -28.63 14.11 -10.03
C ILE A 115 -28.88 15.24 -9.04
N ASP A 116 -29.31 16.39 -9.55
CA ASP A 116 -29.66 17.56 -8.75
C ASP A 116 -31.15 17.57 -8.41
N HIS A 117 -31.50 17.89 -7.17
CA HIS A 117 -32.86 17.94 -6.65
C HIS A 117 -33.21 19.39 -6.27
N PRO A 118 -33.74 20.21 -7.19
CA PRO A 118 -34.04 21.60 -6.89
C PRO A 118 -35.15 21.67 -5.83
N GLY A 119 -34.87 22.28 -4.67
CA GLY A 119 -35.79 22.33 -3.53
C GLY A 119 -35.61 21.22 -2.49
N GLY A 120 -34.66 20.30 -2.68
CA GLY A 120 -34.25 19.30 -1.71
C GLY A 120 -35.18 18.08 -1.65
N ALA A 121 -34.61 16.87 -1.75
CA ALA A 121 -35.36 15.64 -1.52
C ALA A 121 -35.43 15.34 -0.02
N SER A 122 -36.52 15.71 0.65
CA SER A 122 -36.77 15.29 2.04
C SER A 122 -37.50 13.95 2.09
N ALA A 123 -37.09 13.06 3.00
CA ALA A 123 -37.80 11.81 3.27
C ALA A 123 -39.22 12.09 3.81
N ILE A 124 -40.20 11.33 3.34
CA ILE A 124 -41.54 11.31 3.92
C ILE A 124 -41.42 10.62 5.27
N THR A 125 -41.55 11.37 6.37
CA THR A 125 -41.68 10.79 7.72
C THR A 125 -43.07 10.17 7.89
N PRO A 126 -43.21 8.97 8.47
CA PRO A 126 -44.51 8.38 8.76
C PRO A 126 -45.34 9.25 9.72
N ALA A 127 -46.62 9.46 9.44
CA ALA A 127 -47.54 10.17 10.33
C ALA A 127 -48.02 9.26 11.47
N GLU A 128 -47.96 9.74 12.72
CA GLU A 128 -48.71 9.13 13.82
C GLU A 128 -50.09 9.79 13.91
N GLY A 129 -51.13 9.04 13.53
CA GLY A 129 -52.54 9.43 13.69
C GLY A 129 -53.31 9.81 12.40
N PRO A 130 -54.66 9.68 12.40
CA PRO A 130 -55.48 9.84 11.20
C PRO A 130 -55.61 11.30 10.70
N TRP A 131 -55.58 12.29 11.59
CA TRP A 131 -55.70 13.71 11.23
C TRP A 131 -54.37 14.34 10.77
N SER A 132 -53.23 13.86 11.30
CA SER A 132 -51.89 14.26 10.85
C SER A 132 -51.57 13.68 9.47
N ALA A 133 -52.06 12.47 9.16
CA ALA A 133 -51.91 11.83 7.85
C ALA A 133 -52.59 12.60 6.71
N LEU A 134 -53.80 13.16 6.93
CA LEU A 134 -54.51 13.95 5.91
C LEU A 134 -53.82 15.28 5.58
N LEU A 135 -53.35 16.00 6.60
CA LEU A 135 -52.58 17.24 6.42
C LEU A 135 -51.21 16.96 5.78
N GLN A 136 -50.55 15.87 6.16
CA GLN A 136 -49.29 15.46 5.52
C GLN A 136 -49.51 14.96 4.10
N TRP A 137 -50.61 14.28 3.79
CA TRP A 137 -50.95 13.89 2.43
C TRP A 137 -51.23 15.12 1.57
N ALA A 138 -52.02 16.09 2.05
CA ALA A 138 -52.23 17.34 1.35
C ALA A 138 -50.91 18.11 1.13
N GLN A 139 -50.05 18.19 2.15
CA GLN A 139 -48.71 18.78 2.02
C GLN A 139 -47.80 17.99 1.08
N ALA A 140 -47.87 16.65 1.07
CA ALA A 140 -47.09 15.80 0.19
C ALA A 140 -47.55 15.93 -1.26
N VAL A 141 -48.86 16.00 -1.53
CA VAL A 141 -49.44 16.26 -2.86
C VAL A 141 -49.05 17.65 -3.35
N TRP A 142 -49.18 18.68 -2.51
CA TRP A 142 -48.71 20.03 -2.83
C TRP A 142 -47.20 20.07 -3.07
N ARG A 143 -46.39 19.34 -2.30
CA ARG A 143 -44.92 19.25 -2.49
C ARG A 143 -44.57 18.53 -3.78
N VAL A 144 -45.18 17.38 -4.10
CA VAL A 144 -44.95 16.68 -5.37
C VAL A 144 -45.34 17.55 -6.56
N ALA A 145 -46.39 18.37 -6.44
CA ALA A 145 -46.79 19.31 -7.47
C ALA A 145 -45.90 20.57 -7.56
N ALA A 146 -45.25 20.99 -6.46
CA ALA A 146 -44.46 22.21 -6.37
C ALA A 146 -42.94 22.00 -6.47
N THR A 147 -42.43 20.79 -6.25
CA THR A 147 -40.99 20.48 -6.29
C THR A 147 -40.55 20.20 -7.75
N PRO A 148 -39.60 20.95 -8.29
CA PRO A 148 -39.04 20.68 -9.61
C PRO A 148 -38.50 19.25 -9.73
N ALA A 149 -38.69 18.63 -10.90
CA ALA A 149 -38.20 17.27 -11.15
C ALA A 149 -36.67 17.16 -10.99
N PRO A 150 -36.16 16.01 -10.50
CA PRO A 150 -34.72 15.76 -10.42
C PRO A 150 -34.05 15.93 -11.79
N GLN A 151 -32.86 16.52 -11.79
CA GLN A 151 -32.15 16.89 -13.00
C GLN A 151 -30.87 16.07 -13.14
N LEU A 152 -30.85 15.19 -14.15
CA LEU A 152 -29.66 14.41 -14.50
C LEU A 152 -28.70 15.25 -15.33
N THR A 153 -27.42 15.17 -14.98
CA THR A 153 -26.30 15.79 -15.70
C THR A 153 -25.21 14.75 -15.89
N TYR A 154 -24.76 14.56 -17.13
CA TYR A 154 -23.70 13.61 -17.45
C TYR A 154 -22.35 14.28 -17.29
N LEU A 155 -21.41 13.59 -16.65
CA LEU A 155 -20.05 14.05 -16.44
C LEU A 155 -19.12 13.36 -17.45
N HIS A 156 -18.22 14.16 -18.03
CA HIS A 156 -17.19 13.71 -18.94
C HIS A 156 -15.85 13.92 -18.27
N SER A 157 -15.17 12.82 -17.98
CA SER A 157 -13.92 12.81 -17.23
C SER A 157 -12.73 12.51 -18.15
N ASN A 158 -11.55 13.00 -17.79
CA ASN A 158 -10.30 12.71 -18.51
C ASN A 158 -9.72 11.33 -18.15
N GLU A 159 -8.52 11.02 -18.67
CA GLU A 159 -7.83 9.72 -18.53
C GLU A 159 -7.55 9.28 -17.09
N ILE A 160 -7.50 10.21 -16.13
CA ILE A 160 -7.33 9.92 -14.71
C ILE A 160 -8.64 10.05 -13.91
N GLY A 161 -9.79 10.25 -14.59
CA GLY A 161 -11.10 10.34 -13.93
C GLY A 161 -11.47 11.72 -13.38
N THR A 162 -10.77 12.78 -13.78
CA THR A 162 -11.10 14.17 -13.42
C THR A 162 -12.21 14.71 -14.33
N PRO A 163 -13.35 15.20 -13.80
CA PRO A 163 -14.38 15.83 -14.62
C PRO A 163 -13.85 17.06 -15.36
N VAL A 164 -14.03 17.11 -16.68
CA VAL A 164 -13.62 18.24 -17.55
C VAL A 164 -14.80 18.88 -18.28
N ALA A 165 -15.91 18.16 -18.43
CA ALA A 165 -17.15 18.72 -18.97
C ALA A 165 -18.39 18.08 -18.35
N ALA A 166 -19.52 18.77 -18.44
CA ALA A 166 -20.82 18.27 -18.02
C ALA A 166 -21.90 18.66 -19.04
N THR A 167 -22.77 17.71 -19.39
CA THR A 167 -23.83 17.92 -20.38
C THR A 167 -25.20 17.57 -19.82
N GLY A 168 -26.22 18.30 -20.26
CA GLY A 168 -27.61 17.94 -19.95
C GLY A 168 -28.12 16.78 -20.81
N ALA A 169 -29.37 16.38 -20.57
CA ALA A 169 -29.98 15.21 -21.22
C ALA A 169 -30.07 15.26 -22.75
N ARG A 170 -29.95 16.44 -23.38
CA ARG A 170 -29.94 16.59 -24.85
C ARG A 170 -28.53 16.85 -25.39
N GLY A 171 -27.49 16.56 -24.60
CA GLY A 171 -26.09 16.77 -25.00
C GLY A 171 -25.64 18.23 -24.99
N GLN A 172 -26.47 19.17 -24.53
CA GLN A 172 -26.07 20.57 -24.40
C GLN A 172 -25.00 20.72 -23.31
N LEU A 173 -23.93 21.46 -23.60
CA LEU A 173 -22.83 21.71 -22.68
C LEU A 173 -23.29 22.66 -21.56
N LEU A 174 -23.24 22.20 -20.32
CA LEU A 174 -23.65 22.99 -19.14
C LEU A 174 -22.46 23.56 -18.39
N TRP A 175 -21.36 22.81 -18.38
CA TRP A 175 -20.13 23.16 -17.67
C TRP A 175 -18.94 22.57 -18.39
N GLN A 176 -17.87 23.34 -18.47
CA GLN A 176 -16.59 22.89 -18.97
C GLN A 176 -15.49 23.55 -18.14
N ALA A 177 -14.53 22.75 -17.73
CA ALA A 177 -13.40 23.20 -16.96
C ALA A 177 -12.10 22.78 -17.62
N GLU A 178 -11.14 23.70 -17.62
CA GLU A 178 -9.74 23.37 -17.82
C GLU A 178 -9.04 23.39 -16.47
N HIS A 179 -8.41 22.27 -16.13
CA HIS A 179 -7.62 22.14 -14.92
C HIS A 179 -6.13 22.26 -15.25
N SER A 180 -5.36 22.82 -14.31
CA SER A 180 -3.92 22.63 -14.29
C SER A 180 -3.59 21.16 -14.01
N ALA A 181 -2.34 20.76 -14.25
CA ALA A 181 -1.88 19.41 -13.88
C ALA A 181 -2.13 19.11 -12.39
N PHE A 182 -2.09 20.13 -11.52
CA PHE A 182 -2.32 20.01 -10.08
C PHE A 182 -3.77 20.32 -9.67
N GLY A 183 -4.73 20.22 -10.59
CA GLY A 183 -6.16 20.34 -10.26
C GLY A 183 -6.69 21.76 -10.10
N GLU A 184 -5.85 22.79 -10.21
CA GLU A 184 -6.29 24.21 -10.19
C GLU A 184 -7.21 24.50 -11.38
N LEU A 185 -8.38 25.09 -11.14
CA LEU A 185 -9.28 25.51 -12.19
C LEU A 185 -8.74 26.75 -12.92
N ARG A 186 -8.45 26.63 -14.23
CA ARG A 186 -7.86 27.70 -15.06
C ARG A 186 -8.90 28.43 -15.91
N ALA A 187 -9.80 27.67 -16.50
CA ALA A 187 -10.90 28.21 -17.28
C ALA A 187 -12.17 27.49 -16.87
N LEU A 188 -13.24 28.26 -16.75
CA LEU A 188 -14.56 27.75 -16.43
C LEU A 188 -15.58 28.38 -17.37
N ARG A 189 -16.23 27.55 -18.17
CA ARG A 189 -17.42 27.93 -18.91
C ARG A 189 -18.62 27.32 -18.21
N THR A 190 -19.54 28.16 -17.77
CA THR A 190 -20.82 27.73 -17.20
C THR A 190 -21.95 28.35 -17.99
N GLU A 191 -22.95 27.55 -18.35
CA GLU A 191 -24.18 28.08 -18.92
C GLU A 191 -25.26 28.21 -17.84
N HIS A 192 -26.09 29.24 -17.99
CA HIS A 192 -27.23 29.43 -17.09
C HIS A 192 -28.21 28.28 -17.26
N ARG A 193 -28.53 27.62 -16.14
CA ARG A 193 -29.55 26.58 -16.08
C ARG A 193 -30.78 27.10 -15.33
N PRO A 194 -31.95 27.21 -15.98
CA PRO A 194 -33.18 27.64 -15.31
C PRO A 194 -33.53 26.71 -14.14
N GLY A 195 -33.78 27.29 -12.97
CA GLY A 195 -34.15 26.54 -11.75
C GLY A 195 -32.97 25.97 -10.95
N HIS A 196 -31.73 26.34 -11.25
CA HIS A 196 -30.59 26.09 -10.36
C HIS A 196 -30.22 27.36 -9.60
N ALA A 197 -30.24 27.28 -8.26
CA ALA A 197 -29.72 28.33 -7.41
C ALA A 197 -28.19 28.43 -7.61
N PRO A 198 -27.61 29.65 -7.64
CA PRO A 198 -26.16 29.80 -7.63
C PRO A 198 -25.56 29.08 -6.43
N GLN A 199 -24.70 28.09 -6.67
CA GLN A 199 -23.82 27.54 -5.65
C GLN A 199 -22.54 28.38 -5.65
N ASP A 200 -22.12 28.86 -4.47
CA ASP A 200 -20.84 29.55 -4.25
C ASP A 200 -20.55 30.72 -5.21
N GLY A 201 -21.59 31.45 -5.64
CA GLY A 201 -21.46 32.65 -6.46
C GLY A 201 -21.35 32.43 -7.98
N VAL A 202 -21.45 31.18 -8.47
CA VAL A 202 -21.43 30.86 -9.91
C VAL A 202 -22.86 30.90 -10.48
N LYS A 203 -23.10 31.71 -11.52
CA LYS A 203 -24.37 31.74 -12.26
C LYS A 203 -24.43 30.56 -13.25
N GLY A 204 -24.92 29.39 -12.82
CA GLY A 204 -25.08 28.22 -13.69
C GLY A 204 -24.90 26.88 -12.97
N PHE A 205 -24.66 25.80 -13.73
CA PHE A 205 -24.29 24.51 -13.15
C PHE A 205 -22.88 24.58 -12.53
N ALA A 206 -22.75 24.16 -11.28
CA ALA A 206 -21.48 24.08 -10.57
C ALA A 206 -21.18 22.61 -10.22
N LEU A 207 -19.91 22.21 -10.37
CA LEU A 207 -19.39 20.91 -9.95
C LEU A 207 -18.18 21.13 -9.06
N ASN A 208 -18.21 20.56 -7.86
CA ASN A 208 -17.15 20.70 -6.86
C ASN A 208 -16.15 19.54 -6.87
N LEU A 209 -16.43 18.43 -7.58
CA LEU A 209 -15.42 17.39 -7.80
C LEU A 209 -14.23 17.93 -8.59
N ARG A 210 -13.02 17.49 -8.24
CA ARG A 210 -11.75 17.87 -8.88
C ARG A 210 -10.99 16.62 -9.30
N LEU A 211 -9.68 16.55 -9.06
CA LEU A 211 -8.91 15.32 -9.23
C LEU A 211 -9.55 14.17 -8.40
N PRO A 212 -9.28 12.89 -8.71
CA PRO A 212 -9.87 11.77 -7.99
C PRO A 212 -9.73 11.93 -6.46
N GLY A 213 -10.85 11.76 -5.75
CA GLY A 213 -10.92 11.91 -4.28
C GLY A 213 -11.13 13.35 -3.78
N GLN A 214 -11.00 14.35 -4.65
CA GLN A 214 -10.98 15.76 -4.24
C GLN A 214 -12.33 16.47 -4.38
N TYR A 215 -12.68 17.24 -3.34
CA TYR A 215 -13.82 18.14 -3.31
C TYR A 215 -13.37 19.60 -3.11
N PHE A 216 -13.72 20.49 -4.02
CA PHE A 216 -13.39 21.91 -3.97
C PHE A 216 -14.22 22.68 -2.95
N ASP A 217 -13.54 23.45 -2.10
CA ASP A 217 -14.13 24.40 -1.17
C ASP A 217 -13.93 25.83 -1.68
N ALA A 218 -15.00 26.45 -2.16
CA ALA A 218 -14.95 27.79 -2.75
C ALA A 218 -14.50 28.87 -1.75
N GLU A 219 -14.84 28.71 -0.46
CA GLU A 219 -14.54 29.69 0.56
C GLU A 219 -13.04 29.79 0.88
N THR A 220 -12.31 28.68 0.71
CA THR A 220 -10.86 28.65 0.89
C THR A 220 -10.10 28.68 -0.43
N GLY A 221 -10.68 28.10 -1.49
CA GLY A 221 -9.98 27.76 -2.73
C GLY A 221 -9.14 26.47 -2.63
N TRP A 222 -9.24 25.75 -1.51
CA TRP A 222 -8.57 24.47 -1.28
C TRP A 222 -9.51 23.29 -1.61
N HIS A 223 -8.93 22.10 -1.73
CA HIS A 223 -9.68 20.87 -1.95
C HIS A 223 -9.60 19.99 -0.71
N ASP A 224 -10.73 19.49 -0.22
CA ASP A 224 -10.76 18.37 0.71
C ASP A 224 -10.42 17.08 -0.04
N ASN A 225 -9.38 16.37 0.37
CA ASN A 225 -8.98 15.08 -0.19
C ASN A 225 -9.02 14.00 0.91
N VAL A 226 -10.21 13.80 1.48
CA VAL A 226 -10.58 12.80 2.49
C VAL A 226 -9.79 12.87 3.80
N LEU A 227 -8.49 12.64 3.79
CA LEU A 227 -7.62 12.67 4.98
C LEU A 227 -6.76 13.93 5.05
N ARG A 228 -6.59 14.68 3.95
CA ARG A 228 -5.82 15.92 3.92
C ARG A 228 -6.53 17.05 3.16
N THR A 229 -6.13 18.28 3.42
CA THR A 229 -6.52 19.48 2.68
C THR A 229 -5.46 19.78 1.63
N TYR A 230 -5.85 19.83 0.37
CA TYR A 230 -4.97 20.04 -0.77
C TYR A 230 -5.06 21.46 -1.31
N ASP A 231 -3.91 22.09 -1.54
CA ASP A 231 -3.82 23.39 -2.17
C ASP A 231 -3.43 23.23 -3.65
N PRO A 232 -4.38 23.41 -4.59
CA PRO A 232 -4.11 23.21 -6.01
C PRO A 232 -3.22 24.28 -6.63
N GLN A 233 -3.14 25.49 -6.03
CA GLN A 233 -2.26 26.55 -6.53
C GLN A 233 -0.79 26.24 -6.24
N ARG A 234 -0.53 25.53 -5.14
CA ARG A 234 0.81 25.08 -4.75
C ARG A 234 1.14 23.67 -5.21
N GLY A 235 0.12 22.88 -5.55
CA GLY A 235 0.28 21.48 -5.90
C GLY A 235 0.63 20.59 -4.72
N GLN A 236 0.27 20.99 -3.49
CA GLN A 236 0.68 20.31 -2.26
C GLN A 236 -0.41 20.31 -1.19
N TYR A 237 -0.38 19.33 -0.28
CA TYR A 237 -1.18 19.29 0.93
C TYR A 237 -0.78 20.36 1.94
N LEU A 238 -1.74 20.80 2.73
CA LEU A 238 -1.51 21.73 3.83
C LEU A 238 -0.98 20.99 5.06
N GLU A 239 -1.54 19.83 5.37
CA GLU A 239 -1.09 18.93 6.44
C GLU A 239 0.05 18.03 5.95
N PRO A 240 1.01 17.67 6.83
CA PRO A 240 1.96 16.63 6.49
C PRO A 240 1.21 15.32 6.31
N ASP A 241 1.78 14.44 5.49
CA ASP A 241 1.31 13.07 5.35
C ASP A 241 1.13 12.44 6.74
N PRO A 242 -0.04 11.87 7.06
CA PRO A 242 -0.23 11.10 8.30
C PRO A 242 0.80 9.98 8.49
N LEU A 243 1.42 9.52 7.40
CA LEU A 243 2.50 8.53 7.39
C LEU A 243 3.90 9.14 7.64
N GLY A 244 4.01 10.47 7.73
CA GLY A 244 5.25 11.22 7.92
C GLY A 244 6.06 11.46 6.63
N PRO A 245 7.11 12.31 6.67
CA PRO A 245 8.04 12.45 5.57
C PRO A 245 8.79 11.14 5.37
N THR A 246 8.43 10.39 4.33
CA THR A 246 9.18 9.21 3.89
C THR A 246 10.35 9.66 3.02
N PRO A 247 11.50 8.99 2.90
CA PRO A 247 12.53 9.41 1.96
C PRO A 247 12.08 9.31 0.49
N ASN A 248 12.31 10.33 -0.36
CA ASN A 248 11.96 10.28 -1.79
C ASN A 248 13.14 9.72 -2.59
N TRP A 249 13.09 8.44 -2.94
CA TRP A 249 14.18 7.79 -3.70
C TRP A 249 13.92 7.67 -5.21
N SER A 250 12.79 8.20 -5.71
CA SER A 250 12.42 8.13 -7.14
C SER A 250 13.13 9.18 -8.01
N ARG A 251 13.96 10.05 -7.45
CA ARG A 251 14.79 11.02 -8.20
C ARG A 251 16.24 10.89 -7.74
N GLY A 252 17.05 10.22 -8.56
CA GLY A 252 18.44 9.88 -8.26
C GLY A 252 19.26 10.99 -7.59
N ALA A 253 20.08 10.56 -6.63
CA ALA A 253 21.17 11.27 -5.96
C ALA A 253 20.82 12.58 -5.21
N GLY A 254 20.43 12.45 -3.93
CA GLY A 254 20.52 13.51 -2.91
C GLY A 254 19.65 13.28 -1.67
N PRO A 255 19.89 14.01 -0.55
CA PRO A 255 19.24 13.81 0.76
C PRO A 255 17.83 14.40 0.81
N TRP A 256 16.94 13.96 -0.08
CA TRP A 256 15.62 14.56 -0.25
C TRP A 256 14.55 13.69 0.45
N LEU A 257 14.02 14.18 1.57
CA LEU A 257 12.76 13.71 2.12
C LEU A 257 11.67 13.84 1.04
N THR A 258 10.75 12.87 0.92
CA THR A 258 9.43 13.15 0.32
C THR A 258 8.95 14.40 0.99
N GLN A 259 8.54 15.35 0.17
CA GLN A 259 7.81 16.46 0.72
C GLN A 259 6.56 15.82 1.33
N PRO A 260 6.38 15.84 2.67
CA PRO A 260 5.22 15.23 3.30
C PRO A 260 3.92 15.92 2.85
N PHE A 261 4.07 17.01 2.10
CA PHE A 261 3.03 17.79 1.49
C PHE A 261 2.80 17.42 0.00
N ALA A 262 3.59 16.55 -0.63
CA ALA A 262 3.45 16.25 -2.05
C ALA A 262 2.15 15.48 -2.37
N TYR A 263 1.44 15.90 -3.42
CA TYR A 263 0.36 15.12 -4.01
C TYR A 263 0.90 14.26 -5.15
N ALA A 264 0.55 12.96 -5.17
CA ALA A 264 0.82 12.05 -6.29
C ALA A 264 2.31 12.06 -6.77
N ASN A 265 3.26 12.10 -5.82
CA ASN A 265 4.70 12.22 -6.08
C ASN A 265 5.09 13.38 -7.04
N HIS A 266 4.36 14.49 -7.00
CA HIS A 266 4.47 15.61 -7.93
C HIS A 266 4.22 15.26 -9.41
N ASN A 267 3.64 14.10 -9.72
CA ASN A 267 3.21 13.72 -11.07
C ASN A 267 1.72 13.33 -11.11
N PRO A 268 0.81 14.31 -10.97
CA PRO A 268 -0.63 14.12 -11.00
C PRO A 268 -1.20 13.79 -12.40
N ILE A 269 -0.36 13.77 -13.44
CA ILE A 269 -0.76 13.35 -14.79
C ILE A 269 -0.79 11.82 -14.89
N THR A 270 0.09 11.14 -14.15
CA THR A 270 0.24 9.68 -14.20
C THR A 270 -0.30 8.98 -12.95
N TYR A 271 -0.29 9.66 -11.80
CA TYR A 271 -0.68 9.08 -10.53
C TYR A 271 -1.86 9.82 -9.92
N ALA A 272 -2.72 9.07 -9.24
CA ALA A 272 -3.75 9.61 -8.37
C ALA A 272 -3.47 9.15 -6.93
N ASP A 273 -3.95 9.93 -5.97
CA ASP A 273 -3.94 9.58 -4.55
C ASP A 273 -5.41 9.55 -4.07
N PRO A 274 -6.19 8.49 -4.40
CA PRO A 274 -7.65 8.50 -4.30
C PRO A 274 -8.17 8.41 -2.85
N THR A 275 -7.33 7.92 -1.94
CA THR A 275 -7.63 7.75 -0.50
C THR A 275 -6.46 8.15 0.39
N GLY A 276 -5.24 8.22 -0.13
CA GLY A 276 -4.01 8.22 0.67
C GLY A 276 -3.15 6.95 0.62
N LEU A 277 -3.63 5.76 0.18
CA LEU A 277 -2.96 4.44 0.47
C LEU A 277 -3.34 3.19 -0.42
N ILE A 278 -2.43 2.18 -0.61
CA ILE A 278 -2.46 0.70 -0.21
C ILE A 278 -1.73 -0.39 -1.11
N LEU A 279 -1.00 -1.37 -0.44
CA LEU A 279 -0.55 -2.80 -0.75
C LEU A 279 0.65 -3.24 0.27
N PHE A 280 0.73 -4.50 0.82
CA PHE A 280 1.51 -5.33 1.85
C PHE A 280 2.52 -6.57 1.71
N ALA A 281 3.34 -6.75 0.70
CA ALA A 281 4.45 -7.72 0.65
C ALA A 281 5.62 -7.13 1.42
N PHE A 282 6.63 -7.89 1.79
CA PHE A 282 7.77 -7.32 2.51
C PHE A 282 9.03 -7.54 1.70
N ASP A 283 9.35 -6.56 0.84
CA ASP A 283 10.56 -6.64 0.03
C ASP A 283 11.83 -6.45 0.90
N GLY A 284 12.96 -6.91 0.39
CA GLY A 284 14.29 -6.78 0.98
C GLY A 284 14.80 -5.34 0.96
N THR A 285 15.86 -5.08 1.72
CA THR A 285 16.30 -3.70 1.96
C THR A 285 16.89 -3.04 0.74
N GLY A 286 16.37 -1.86 0.38
CA GLY A 286 16.80 -1.13 -0.81
C GLY A 286 16.09 -1.54 -2.10
N ASN A 287 15.05 -2.39 -2.03
CA ASN A 287 14.31 -2.85 -3.20
C ASN A 287 12.99 -2.10 -3.41
N ASP A 288 12.69 -1.78 -4.67
CA ASP A 288 11.42 -1.19 -5.12
C ASP A 288 10.83 -1.97 -6.32
N GLN A 289 9.76 -1.44 -6.94
CA GLN A 289 9.12 -2.08 -8.11
C GLN A 289 10.05 -2.22 -9.33
N ASN A 290 11.15 -1.46 -9.38
CA ASN A 290 12.16 -1.54 -10.44
C ASN A 290 13.22 -2.61 -10.13
N SER A 291 13.33 -3.05 -8.87
CA SER A 291 14.27 -4.09 -8.43
C SER A 291 13.88 -5.51 -8.88
N ARG A 292 12.66 -5.70 -9.42
CA ARG A 292 12.12 -7.00 -9.89
C ARG A 292 12.44 -8.16 -8.96
N THR A 293 12.21 -7.97 -7.66
CA THR A 293 12.49 -9.01 -6.67
C THR A 293 11.52 -10.16 -6.80
N ASN A 294 11.91 -11.32 -6.28
CA ASN A 294 11.01 -12.47 -6.25
C ASN A 294 9.74 -12.19 -5.44
N VAL A 295 9.77 -11.26 -4.47
CA VAL A 295 8.59 -10.83 -3.72
C VAL A 295 7.61 -10.06 -4.61
N LEU A 296 8.13 -9.18 -5.47
CA LEU A 296 7.30 -8.44 -6.44
C LEU A 296 6.71 -9.39 -7.49
N GLU A 297 7.54 -10.26 -8.08
CA GLU A 297 7.08 -11.19 -9.11
C GLU A 297 6.08 -12.22 -8.54
N PHE A 298 6.29 -12.69 -7.31
CA PHE A 298 5.31 -13.52 -6.59
C PHE A 298 3.98 -12.77 -6.40
N ALA A 299 4.02 -11.50 -5.97
CA ALA A 299 2.83 -10.69 -5.78
C ALA A 299 2.09 -10.41 -7.10
N GLN A 300 2.80 -10.20 -8.22
CA GLN A 300 2.20 -10.03 -9.54
C GLN A 300 1.54 -11.31 -10.06
N ALA A 301 2.10 -12.47 -9.70
CA ALA A 301 1.57 -13.77 -10.07
C ALA A 301 0.38 -14.21 -9.20
N TYR A 302 0.08 -13.55 -8.07
CA TYR A 302 -1.03 -13.94 -7.21
C TYR A 302 -2.40 -13.70 -7.86
N ASP A 303 -3.31 -14.69 -7.80
CA ASP A 303 -4.67 -14.61 -8.37
C ASP A 303 -5.77 -15.26 -7.49
N ASP A 304 -5.48 -15.50 -6.21
CA ASP A 304 -6.43 -16.16 -5.31
C ASP A 304 -7.38 -15.18 -4.62
N PHE A 305 -7.97 -14.30 -5.43
CA PHE A 305 -8.95 -13.31 -4.99
C PHE A 305 -10.33 -13.95 -4.81
N ASN A 306 -10.93 -13.73 -3.65
CA ASN A 306 -12.27 -14.19 -3.32
C ASN A 306 -13.36 -13.28 -3.95
N ALA A 307 -14.63 -13.60 -3.72
CA ALA A 307 -15.74 -12.84 -4.29
C ALA A 307 -15.80 -11.37 -3.80
N PHE A 308 -15.45 -11.13 -2.54
CA PHE A 308 -15.36 -9.78 -1.97
C PHE A 308 -14.23 -8.98 -2.62
N ASP A 309 -13.06 -9.58 -2.81
CA ASP A 309 -11.90 -8.93 -3.45
C ASP A 309 -12.23 -8.48 -4.87
N ARG A 310 -12.88 -9.36 -5.64
CA ARG A 310 -13.29 -9.07 -7.02
C ARG A 310 -14.41 -8.04 -7.09
N ALA A 311 -15.36 -8.08 -6.14
CA ALA A 311 -16.46 -7.12 -6.08
C ALA A 311 -16.01 -5.71 -5.65
N THR A 312 -14.94 -5.60 -4.88
CA THR A 312 -14.41 -4.32 -4.37
C THR A 312 -13.21 -3.80 -5.16
N ASN A 313 -12.89 -4.44 -6.30
CA ASN A 313 -11.74 -4.14 -7.14
C ASN A 313 -10.37 -4.22 -6.41
N LYS A 314 -10.32 -4.94 -5.27
CA LYS A 314 -9.08 -5.29 -4.57
C LYS A 314 -8.29 -6.40 -5.28
N SER A 315 -8.77 -6.90 -6.42
CA SER A 315 -8.09 -7.91 -7.25
C SER A 315 -6.93 -7.38 -8.11
N GLY A 316 -6.81 -6.06 -8.26
CA GLY A 316 -5.66 -5.42 -8.94
C GLY A 316 -4.54 -5.01 -7.98
N ASP A 317 -4.90 -4.79 -6.73
CA ASP A 317 -3.99 -4.47 -5.65
C ASP A 317 -3.79 -5.76 -4.85
N THR A 318 -2.70 -6.50 -5.11
CA THR A 318 -2.21 -7.37 -4.03
C THR A 318 -1.98 -6.51 -2.79
N TYR A 319 -1.44 -7.08 -1.74
CA TYR A 319 -0.77 -6.25 -0.79
C TYR A 319 0.79 -6.53 -0.93
N TYR A 320 1.60 -5.55 -1.44
CA TYR A 320 3.06 -5.28 -1.73
C TYR A 320 3.65 -4.02 -0.98
N ILE A 321 4.43 -4.17 0.09
CA ILE A 321 5.31 -3.14 0.71
C ILE A 321 6.74 -3.34 0.20
N GLN A 322 7.34 -2.24 -0.22
CA GLN A 322 8.78 -2.14 -0.46
C GLN A 322 9.58 -2.37 0.84
N GLY A 323 10.81 -2.84 0.70
CA GLY A 323 11.65 -3.10 1.86
C GLY A 323 12.13 -1.84 2.58
N VAL A 324 12.66 -2.00 3.80
CA VAL A 324 13.33 -0.90 4.52
C VAL A 324 14.53 -0.40 3.67
N SER A 325 14.82 0.88 3.51
CA SER A 325 15.97 1.33 2.69
C SER A 325 17.26 1.46 3.52
N THR A 326 18.42 1.12 2.96
CA THR A 326 19.74 1.57 3.47
C THR A 326 20.08 2.94 2.85
N GLN A 327 19.77 4.04 3.55
CA GLN A 327 20.14 5.41 3.13
C GLN A 327 21.26 6.05 3.98
N GLY A 328 21.85 5.32 4.91
CA GLY A 328 23.23 5.59 5.31
C GLY A 328 24.10 4.74 4.42
N GLY A 329 25.11 5.33 3.78
CA GLY A 329 26.19 4.54 3.20
C GLY A 329 26.59 3.45 4.19
N ILE A 330 27.03 2.32 3.66
CA ILE A 330 27.34 1.07 4.36
C ILE A 330 28.12 1.28 5.68
N TRP A 331 28.91 2.35 5.72
CA TRP A 331 29.72 2.85 6.82
C TRP A 331 28.97 3.33 8.08
N ASP A 332 27.68 3.64 8.00
CA ASP A 332 26.88 4.11 9.15
C ASP A 332 26.05 2.98 9.80
N ASN A 333 26.02 1.79 9.16
CA ASN A 333 25.09 0.70 9.48
C ASN A 333 25.67 -0.46 10.28
N SER A 334 26.98 -0.46 10.59
CA SER A 334 27.55 -1.46 11.52
C SER A 334 27.40 -1.06 12.99
N VAL A 335 26.92 0.16 13.28
CA VAL A 335 26.88 0.75 14.64
C VAL A 335 25.46 1.09 15.13
N THR A 336 24.40 1.03 14.30
CA THR A 336 23.03 1.42 14.71
C THR A 336 21.92 0.42 14.35
N GLY A 337 21.97 -0.81 14.89
CA GLY A 337 20.92 -1.83 14.71
C GLY A 337 19.50 -1.43 15.19
N GLY A 338 19.37 -0.39 16.01
CA GLY A 338 18.09 0.06 16.58
C GLY A 338 17.16 0.82 15.61
N ALA A 339 17.70 1.61 14.68
CA ALA A 339 16.87 2.39 13.74
C ALA A 339 16.17 1.50 12.70
N PHE A 340 16.81 0.41 12.29
CA PHE A 340 16.25 -0.57 11.35
C PHE A 340 15.12 -1.39 11.97
N ALA A 341 15.26 -1.76 13.25
CA ALA A 341 14.23 -2.50 14.00
C ALA A 341 12.94 -1.69 14.13
N ILE A 342 13.05 -0.37 14.38
CA ILE A 342 11.91 0.55 14.47
C ILE A 342 11.17 0.63 13.13
N GLN A 343 11.88 0.86 12.03
CA GLN A 343 11.28 0.93 10.69
C GLN A 343 10.58 -0.38 10.28
N LEU A 344 11.16 -1.52 10.62
CA LEU A 344 10.55 -2.82 10.33
C LEU A 344 9.28 -3.05 11.15
N ARG A 345 9.25 -2.58 12.41
CA ARG A 345 8.08 -2.65 13.28
C ARG A 345 6.94 -1.74 12.81
N ASP A 346 7.25 -0.53 12.35
CA ASP A 346 6.25 0.39 11.81
C ASP A 346 5.56 -0.20 10.57
N ARG A 347 6.34 -0.86 9.68
CA ARG A 347 5.78 -1.60 8.55
C ARG A 347 4.84 -2.73 9.00
N ILE A 348 5.21 -3.49 10.03
CA ILE A 348 4.33 -4.54 10.62
C ILE A 348 3.08 -3.93 11.26
N ASN A 349 3.18 -2.77 11.91
CA ASN A 349 2.03 -2.12 12.51
C ASN A 349 1.05 -1.63 11.43
N GLN A 350 1.54 -1.04 10.35
CA GLN A 350 0.70 -0.64 9.22
C GLN A 350 -0.03 -1.85 8.63
N GLN A 351 0.68 -2.96 8.48
CA GLN A 351 0.17 -4.25 8.01
C GLN A 351 -1.01 -4.80 8.79
N LEU A 352 -0.90 -4.70 10.11
CA LEU A 352 -1.96 -5.08 11.01
C LEU A 352 -3.18 -4.17 10.86
N LEU A 353 -2.97 -2.87 10.58
CA LEU A 353 -4.07 -1.91 10.37
C LEU A 353 -4.86 -2.19 9.09
N ASP A 354 -4.21 -2.41 7.93
CA ASP A 354 -5.03 -2.70 6.73
C ASP A 354 -5.60 -4.12 6.76
N LEU A 355 -5.01 -5.07 7.49
CA LEU A 355 -5.68 -6.35 7.80
C LEU A 355 -6.96 -6.12 8.61
N ASP A 356 -6.89 -5.27 9.65
CA ASP A 356 -8.07 -4.92 10.45
C ASP A 356 -9.15 -4.24 9.59
N ALA A 357 -8.75 -3.37 8.65
CA ALA A 357 -9.67 -2.72 7.71
C ALA A 357 -10.31 -3.74 6.76
N TYR A 358 -9.51 -4.64 6.17
CA TYR A 358 -9.97 -5.70 5.28
C TYR A 358 -11.02 -6.59 5.96
N VAL A 359 -10.74 -7.06 7.18
CA VAL A 359 -11.66 -7.93 7.95
C VAL A 359 -12.98 -7.21 8.23
N ARG A 360 -12.93 -5.92 8.60
CA ARG A 360 -14.14 -5.11 8.83
C ARG A 360 -14.98 -4.95 7.57
N ASP A 361 -14.35 -4.63 6.45
CA ASP A 361 -15.05 -4.38 5.18
C ASP A 361 -15.67 -5.67 4.64
N TYR A 362 -14.95 -6.80 4.73
CA TYR A 362 -15.49 -8.09 4.28
C TYR A 362 -16.67 -8.54 5.14
N ALA A 363 -16.61 -8.32 6.46
CA ALA A 363 -17.75 -8.61 7.35
C ALA A 363 -19.00 -7.82 6.94
N LYS A 364 -18.86 -6.50 6.72
CA LYS A 364 -19.97 -5.63 6.29
C LYS A 364 -20.53 -6.06 4.94
N TRP A 365 -19.68 -6.31 3.96
CA TRP A 365 -20.10 -6.76 2.64
C TRP A 365 -20.87 -8.09 2.68
N SER A 366 -20.42 -9.05 3.51
CA SER A 366 -21.09 -10.34 3.69
C SER A 366 -22.49 -10.20 4.30
N GLU A 367 -22.67 -9.26 5.24
CA GLU A 367 -23.97 -8.91 5.81
C GLU A 367 -24.91 -8.29 4.76
N GLU A 368 -24.41 -7.33 3.97
CA GLU A 368 -25.17 -6.67 2.89
C GLU A 368 -25.68 -7.67 1.85
N GLN A 369 -24.83 -8.60 1.39
CA GLN A 369 -25.21 -9.64 0.43
C GLN A 369 -26.28 -10.62 0.96
N SER A 370 -26.40 -10.76 2.28
CA SER A 370 -27.37 -11.67 2.89
C SER A 370 -28.76 -11.05 3.06
N SER A 371 -28.84 -9.71 3.11
CA SER A 371 -30.11 -8.97 3.21
C SER A 371 -30.98 -9.01 1.95
N THR A 372 -30.42 -9.49 0.82
CA THR A 372 -31.11 -9.59 -0.48
C THR A 372 -31.85 -10.93 -0.68
N SER A 373 -31.62 -11.91 0.18
CA SER A 373 -32.31 -13.21 0.20
C SER A 373 -33.41 -13.22 1.27
N GLN A 374 -34.66 -13.55 0.90
CA GLN A 374 -35.89 -13.53 1.73
C GLN A 374 -35.93 -14.43 3.00
N ALA A 375 -34.78 -14.86 3.52
CA ALA A 375 -34.69 -15.57 4.80
C ALA A 375 -34.06 -14.66 5.86
N GLN A 376 -34.90 -13.95 6.60
CA GLN A 376 -34.49 -13.24 7.82
C GLN A 376 -34.13 -14.28 8.90
N THR A 377 -32.85 -14.62 9.01
CA THR A 377 -32.28 -15.13 10.25
C THR A 377 -31.37 -14.05 10.84
N ASN A 378 -31.54 -13.72 12.12
CA ASN A 378 -30.72 -12.75 12.85
C ASN A 378 -29.28 -13.25 13.13
N GLU A 379 -28.78 -14.22 12.36
CA GLU A 379 -27.44 -14.76 12.51
C GLU A 379 -26.47 -13.95 11.67
N LYS A 380 -25.58 -13.19 12.32
CA LYS A 380 -24.42 -12.59 11.66
C LYS A 380 -23.61 -13.70 11.01
N LYS A 381 -23.47 -13.66 9.69
CA LYS A 381 -22.79 -14.71 8.93
C LYS A 381 -21.30 -14.74 9.27
N ASN A 382 -20.80 -15.95 9.55
CA ASN A 382 -19.38 -16.18 9.79
C ASN A 382 -18.59 -15.86 8.51
N ILE A 383 -17.59 -14.97 8.58
CA ILE A 383 -16.68 -14.73 7.45
C ILE A 383 -15.42 -15.60 7.58
N LYS A 384 -14.91 -16.07 6.46
CA LYS A 384 -13.64 -16.81 6.38
C LYS A 384 -12.61 -15.96 5.66
N VAL A 385 -11.50 -15.67 6.34
CA VAL A 385 -10.39 -14.88 5.81
C VAL A 385 -9.16 -15.77 5.73
N THR A 386 -8.62 -15.94 4.53
CA THR A 386 -7.38 -16.71 4.32
C THR A 386 -6.25 -15.74 3.99
N LEU A 387 -5.15 -15.83 4.73
CA LEU A 387 -3.96 -15.00 4.59
C LEU A 387 -2.79 -15.78 4.04
N ASP A 388 -2.06 -15.10 3.18
CA ASP A 388 -0.93 -15.59 2.40
C ASP A 388 0.16 -14.53 2.48
N ILE A 389 1.37 -14.91 2.93
CA ILE A 389 2.43 -13.95 3.29
C ILE A 389 3.70 -14.29 2.52
N THR A 390 4.34 -13.30 1.91
CA THR A 390 5.68 -13.48 1.31
C THR A 390 6.64 -12.40 1.77
N GLY A 391 7.94 -12.72 1.79
CA GLY A 391 8.97 -11.74 2.08
C GLY A 391 10.37 -12.22 1.72
N PHE A 392 11.29 -11.27 1.57
CA PHE A 392 12.71 -11.52 1.29
C PHE A 392 13.59 -10.84 2.35
N SER A 393 14.66 -11.47 2.80
CA SER A 393 15.66 -10.86 3.66
C SER A 393 15.08 -10.35 4.99
N ARG A 394 15.28 -9.07 5.31
CA ARG A 394 14.64 -8.39 6.45
C ARG A 394 13.13 -8.30 6.29
N GLY A 395 12.61 -8.25 5.07
CA GLY A 395 11.19 -8.34 4.81
C GLY A 395 10.61 -9.71 5.19
N ALA A 396 11.35 -10.80 4.94
CA ALA A 396 10.99 -12.13 5.43
C ALA A 396 10.99 -12.19 6.97
N ALA A 397 11.86 -11.43 7.65
CA ALA A 397 11.84 -11.32 9.10
C ALA A 397 10.59 -10.58 9.61
N ALA A 398 10.17 -9.51 8.92
CA ALA A 398 8.89 -8.85 9.21
C ALA A 398 7.69 -9.76 8.98
N ALA A 399 7.68 -10.52 7.89
CA ALA A 399 6.63 -11.49 7.58
C ALA A 399 6.43 -12.49 8.72
N ARG A 400 7.53 -12.96 9.34
CA ARG A 400 7.48 -13.87 10.50
C ARG A 400 6.90 -13.20 11.73
N GLU A 401 7.34 -12.00 12.08
CA GLU A 401 6.80 -11.29 13.24
C GLU A 401 5.33 -10.91 13.04
N PHE A 402 4.95 -10.47 11.84
CA PHE A 402 3.57 -10.21 11.47
C PHE A 402 2.70 -11.45 11.67
N ALA A 403 3.14 -12.61 11.18
CA ALA A 403 2.42 -13.88 11.40
C ALA A 403 2.24 -14.19 12.89
N ASN A 404 3.28 -14.00 13.72
CA ASN A 404 3.16 -14.19 15.16
C ASN A 404 2.10 -13.27 15.79
N ILE A 405 2.11 -11.96 15.48
CA ILE A 405 1.13 -11.02 16.03
C ILE A 405 -0.28 -11.34 15.54
N VAL A 406 -0.45 -11.71 14.27
CA VAL A 406 -1.75 -12.12 13.73
C VAL A 406 -2.26 -13.37 14.46
N THR A 407 -1.40 -14.35 14.73
CA THR A 407 -1.81 -15.54 15.49
C THR A 407 -2.22 -15.20 16.93
N ASP A 408 -1.55 -14.27 17.60
CA ASP A 408 -1.98 -13.81 18.94
C ASP A 408 -3.36 -13.12 18.89
N ARG A 409 -3.62 -12.36 17.81
CA ARG A 409 -4.93 -11.74 17.58
C ARG A 409 -6.02 -12.78 17.29
N ILE A 410 -5.71 -13.85 16.57
CA ILE A 410 -6.63 -14.99 16.37
C ILE A 410 -6.92 -15.64 17.72
N ASP A 411 -5.88 -16.03 18.46
CA ASP A 411 -5.99 -16.77 19.74
C ASP A 411 -6.78 -15.96 20.80
N SER A 412 -6.64 -14.63 20.81
CA SER A 412 -7.37 -13.73 21.72
C SER A 412 -8.81 -13.39 21.31
N GLY A 413 -9.26 -13.90 20.15
CA GLY A 413 -10.56 -13.60 19.57
C GLY A 413 -10.70 -12.13 19.14
N TYR A 414 -9.59 -11.44 18.86
CA TYR A 414 -9.57 -10.02 18.50
C TYR A 414 -10.47 -9.71 17.31
N TYR A 415 -10.38 -10.50 16.23
CA TYR A 415 -11.15 -10.25 15.01
C TYR A 415 -12.66 -10.47 15.18
N ASN A 416 -13.06 -11.37 16.09
CA ASN A 416 -14.48 -11.55 16.45
C ASN A 416 -15.02 -10.30 17.14
N LYS A 417 -14.23 -9.71 18.04
CA LYS A 417 -14.58 -8.44 18.71
C LYS A 417 -14.58 -7.28 17.73
N LEU A 418 -13.66 -7.27 16.77
CA LEU A 418 -13.51 -6.23 15.76
C LEU A 418 -14.76 -6.06 14.88
N THR A 419 -15.40 -7.17 14.50
CA THR A 419 -16.59 -7.18 13.64
C THR A 419 -17.89 -7.35 14.42
N GLY A 420 -17.81 -7.80 15.68
CA GLY A 420 -18.96 -8.21 16.48
C GLY A 420 -19.68 -9.43 15.91
N GLY A 421 -19.00 -10.24 15.10
CA GLY A 421 -19.46 -11.48 14.47
C GLY A 421 -18.33 -12.51 14.43
N CYS A 422 -18.60 -13.74 13.98
CA CYS A 422 -17.56 -14.77 13.91
C CYS A 422 -16.64 -14.55 12.71
N VAL A 423 -15.34 -14.42 12.94
CA VAL A 423 -14.29 -14.31 11.93
C VAL A 423 -13.38 -15.52 12.04
N ASN A 424 -13.41 -16.38 11.02
CA ASN A 424 -12.46 -17.47 10.87
C ASN A 424 -11.29 -17.00 10.01
N LEU A 425 -10.28 -16.42 10.65
CA LEU A 425 -9.05 -15.99 9.99
C LEU A 425 -7.99 -17.09 10.11
N ASN A 426 -7.42 -17.51 8.97
CA ASN A 426 -6.36 -18.51 8.92
C ASN A 426 -5.19 -18.06 8.04
N ILE A 427 -3.96 -18.30 8.49
CA ILE A 427 -2.77 -18.10 7.65
C ILE A 427 -2.53 -19.41 6.88
N ARG A 428 -2.80 -19.42 5.58
CA ARG A 428 -2.61 -20.60 4.74
C ARG A 428 -1.14 -20.87 4.49
N GLY A 429 -0.36 -19.85 4.09
CA GLY A 429 1.05 -20.08 3.83
C GLY A 429 1.97 -18.87 3.97
N MET A 430 3.26 -19.18 4.12
CA MET A 430 4.34 -18.22 4.08
C MET A 430 5.42 -18.65 3.07
N TRP A 431 5.82 -17.72 2.20
CA TRP A 431 6.83 -17.95 1.15
C TRP A 431 7.98 -16.99 1.33
N LEU A 432 9.06 -17.51 1.90
CA LEU A 432 10.20 -16.71 2.36
C LEU A 432 11.40 -16.92 1.45
N PHE A 433 12.10 -15.83 1.15
CA PHE A 433 13.39 -15.85 0.48
C PHE A 433 14.47 -15.37 1.46
N ASP A 434 15.49 -16.20 1.65
CA ASP A 434 16.71 -15.98 2.43
C ASP A 434 16.56 -15.01 3.62
N THR A 435 15.85 -15.45 4.66
CA THR A 435 15.49 -14.61 5.81
C THR A 435 16.73 -14.15 6.57
N VAL A 436 16.92 -12.84 6.67
CA VAL A 436 18.03 -12.21 7.40
C VAL A 436 17.49 -11.09 8.27
N LEU A 437 17.73 -11.12 9.58
CA LEU A 437 17.31 -10.04 10.49
C LEU A 437 18.37 -8.92 10.59
N SER A 438 19.65 -9.28 10.68
CA SER A 438 20.81 -8.37 10.73
C SER A 438 20.74 -7.25 11.79
N THR A 439 20.24 -7.54 13.00
CA THR A 439 20.39 -6.65 14.17
C THR A 439 21.40 -7.28 15.14
N THR A 440 22.47 -6.54 15.49
CA THR A 440 23.51 -6.98 16.45
C THR A 440 23.38 -6.37 17.83
N THR A 441 22.37 -5.55 18.09
CA THR A 441 22.16 -4.91 19.39
C THR A 441 20.70 -5.01 19.80
N ALA A 442 20.46 -5.50 21.00
CA ALA A 442 19.17 -5.61 21.66
C ALA A 442 18.27 -4.39 21.43
N ASP A 443 17.00 -4.66 21.14
CA ASP A 443 15.83 -3.97 21.70
C ASP A 443 16.04 -2.53 22.17
N PHE A 444 16.12 -1.58 21.24
CA PHE A 444 15.77 -0.20 21.56
C PHE A 444 14.30 0.02 21.24
N GLY A 445 13.42 -0.33 22.20
CA GLY A 445 11.97 -0.11 22.10
C GLY A 445 11.08 -1.10 22.87
N GLY A 446 11.64 -2.22 23.37
CA GLY A 446 10.99 -3.02 24.41
C GLY A 446 10.40 -4.39 24.04
N GLN A 447 10.47 -4.88 22.79
CA GLN A 447 10.22 -6.31 22.46
C GLN A 447 11.02 -6.75 21.21
N ALA A 448 11.80 -7.83 21.33
CA ALA A 448 12.55 -8.41 20.22
C ALA A 448 11.65 -9.09 19.17
N PHE A 449 12.11 -9.11 17.91
CA PHE A 449 11.44 -9.80 16.80
C PHE A 449 11.33 -11.30 17.10
N ARG A 450 10.10 -11.82 17.10
CA ARG A 450 9.81 -13.25 17.22
C ARG A 450 9.97 -13.86 15.85
N MET A 451 11.13 -14.46 15.69
CA MET A 451 11.49 -15.20 14.49
C MET A 451 10.94 -16.63 14.52
N VAL A 452 10.13 -17.03 15.50
CA VAL A 452 9.48 -18.34 15.49
C VAL A 452 8.47 -18.42 14.33
N ILE A 453 8.27 -19.61 13.77
CA ILE A 453 7.17 -19.86 12.84
C ILE A 453 5.98 -20.38 13.66
N PRO A 454 4.85 -19.64 13.74
CA PRO A 454 3.68 -20.12 14.47
C PRO A 454 3.19 -21.46 13.92
N GLU A 455 2.74 -22.37 14.78
CA GLU A 455 2.18 -23.66 14.37
C GLU A 455 0.89 -23.51 13.55
N GLN A 456 0.15 -22.41 13.77
CA GLN A 456 -1.08 -22.07 13.07
C GLN A 456 -0.86 -21.74 11.60
N VAL A 457 0.38 -21.40 11.19
CA VAL A 457 0.68 -21.15 9.78
C VAL A 457 0.61 -22.46 9.01
N GLY A 458 -0.18 -22.47 7.94
CA GLY A 458 -0.49 -23.69 7.21
C GLY A 458 0.73 -24.36 6.58
N VAL A 459 1.36 -23.73 5.59
CA VAL A 459 2.58 -24.20 4.95
C VAL A 459 3.63 -23.09 4.98
N VAL A 460 4.89 -23.43 5.25
CA VAL A 460 6.00 -22.47 5.10
C VAL A 460 7.03 -23.05 4.18
N ALA A 461 7.33 -22.34 3.11
CA ALA A 461 8.44 -22.61 2.22
C ALA A 461 9.49 -21.51 2.36
N HIS A 462 10.76 -21.90 2.49
CA HIS A 462 11.87 -20.98 2.65
C HIS A 462 13.00 -21.37 1.68
N ALA A 463 13.23 -20.54 0.68
CA ALA A 463 14.36 -20.67 -0.23
C ALA A 463 15.57 -19.96 0.37
N VAL A 464 16.72 -20.63 0.48
CA VAL A 464 17.90 -20.09 1.16
C VAL A 464 19.15 -20.19 0.29
N ALA A 465 20.01 -19.18 0.38
CA ALA A 465 21.29 -19.13 -0.34
C ALA A 465 22.31 -20.09 0.28
N VAL A 466 23.01 -20.90 -0.52
CA VAL A 466 24.08 -21.79 -0.01
C VAL A 466 25.49 -21.24 -0.24
N ASN A 467 25.62 -20.14 -0.98
CA ASN A 467 26.89 -19.47 -1.30
C ASN A 467 26.95 -18.03 -0.75
N GLU A 468 26.22 -17.74 0.34
CA GLU A 468 26.35 -16.49 1.07
C GLU A 468 27.38 -16.63 2.20
N TYR A 469 28.40 -15.78 2.20
CA TYR A 469 29.56 -15.89 3.11
C TYR A 469 29.67 -14.74 4.10
N ARG A 470 28.82 -13.71 4.01
CA ARG A 470 28.88 -12.54 4.89
C ARG A 470 28.43 -12.90 6.31
N ALA A 471 29.34 -12.72 7.28
CA ALA A 471 29.07 -12.99 8.70
C ALA A 471 27.94 -12.13 9.30
N LEU A 472 27.70 -10.93 8.75
CA LEU A 472 26.61 -10.02 9.16
C LEU A 472 25.27 -10.33 8.47
N PHE A 473 25.21 -11.37 7.63
CA PHE A 473 23.98 -11.88 7.02
C PHE A 473 23.66 -13.28 7.55
N PRO A 474 23.43 -13.44 8.86
CA PRO A 474 23.05 -14.72 9.41
C PRO A 474 21.68 -15.14 8.84
N LEU A 475 21.60 -16.36 8.34
CA LEU A 475 20.34 -16.97 7.93
C LEU A 475 19.51 -17.27 9.17
N GLU A 476 18.27 -16.81 9.19
CA GLU A 476 17.30 -17.17 10.22
C GLU A 476 16.49 -18.36 9.71
N SER A 477 16.89 -19.58 10.08
CA SER A 477 16.23 -20.80 9.62
C SER A 477 14.78 -20.88 10.13
N ILE A 478 13.90 -21.49 9.35
CA ILE A 478 12.55 -21.87 9.80
C ILE A 478 12.56 -23.14 10.65
N ALA A 479 13.70 -23.84 10.71
CA ALA A 479 13.87 -25.01 11.56
C ALA A 479 14.10 -24.62 13.03
N PRO A 480 13.59 -25.43 13.97
CA PRO A 480 13.82 -25.19 15.38
C PRO A 480 15.22 -25.59 15.85
N SER A 481 15.93 -26.41 15.09
CA SER A 481 17.30 -26.85 15.38
C SER A 481 17.97 -27.41 14.13
N GLN A 482 19.30 -27.53 14.16
CA GLN A 482 20.07 -28.18 13.09
C GLN A 482 19.66 -29.64 12.89
N ALA A 483 19.33 -30.37 13.96
CA ALA A 483 18.88 -31.76 13.88
C ALA A 483 17.51 -31.89 13.19
N ALA A 484 16.60 -30.95 13.44
CA ALA A 484 15.29 -30.92 12.76
C ALA A 484 15.44 -30.61 11.26
N LEU A 485 16.44 -29.80 10.90
CA LEU A 485 16.68 -29.42 9.52
C LEU A 485 17.18 -30.59 8.64
N SER A 486 17.90 -31.55 9.23
CA SER A 486 18.40 -32.75 8.55
C SER A 486 17.47 -33.97 8.66
N GLY A 487 16.71 -34.10 9.75
CA GLY A 487 15.73 -35.17 9.98
C GLY A 487 14.32 -34.88 9.45
N GLY A 488 14.10 -33.66 8.98
CA GLY A 488 12.90 -33.18 8.32
C GLY A 488 11.93 -32.42 9.22
N LEU A 489 11.36 -31.35 8.66
CA LEU A 489 10.49 -30.41 9.37
C LEU A 489 8.99 -30.78 9.27
N GLY A 490 8.69 -31.94 8.69
CA GLY A 490 7.35 -32.40 8.35
C GLY A 490 6.80 -31.76 7.07
N ALA A 491 5.64 -32.23 6.60
CA ALA A 491 5.07 -31.85 5.30
C ALA A 491 4.68 -30.36 5.16
N ARG A 492 4.69 -29.59 6.26
CA ARG A 492 4.19 -28.21 6.33
C ARG A 492 5.29 -27.16 6.44
N ARG A 493 6.55 -27.57 6.56
CA ARG A 493 7.70 -26.67 6.72
C ARG A 493 8.79 -27.18 5.79
N ILE A 494 9.21 -26.36 4.83
CA ILE A 494 10.06 -26.79 3.73
C ILE A 494 11.15 -25.72 3.57
N GLU A 495 12.39 -26.06 3.91
CA GLU A 495 13.55 -25.19 3.73
C GLU A 495 14.48 -25.84 2.72
N ARG A 496 14.85 -25.13 1.65
CA ARG A 496 15.65 -25.67 0.53
C ARG A 496 16.75 -24.71 0.14
N GLY A 497 17.96 -25.25 -0.02
CA GLY A 497 19.14 -24.51 -0.49
C GLY A 497 19.14 -24.29 -2.01
N PHE A 498 19.56 -23.11 -2.44
CA PHE A 498 19.73 -22.70 -3.84
C PHE A 498 21.13 -22.16 -4.07
N VAL A 499 21.67 -22.39 -5.28
CA VAL A 499 22.99 -21.89 -5.68
C VAL A 499 22.97 -20.37 -5.70
N GLY A 500 24.04 -19.77 -5.17
CA GLY A 500 24.24 -18.32 -5.17
C GLY A 500 24.18 -17.70 -3.77
N ALA A 501 24.41 -16.40 -3.73
CA ALA A 501 24.36 -15.59 -2.51
C ALA A 501 22.95 -15.04 -2.25
N HIS A 502 22.80 -14.25 -1.19
CA HIS A 502 21.50 -13.75 -0.69
C HIS A 502 20.55 -13.23 -1.79
N SER A 503 21.04 -12.37 -2.68
CA SER A 503 20.24 -11.76 -3.75
C SER A 503 20.13 -12.64 -5.00
N ASP A 504 20.96 -13.68 -5.15
CA ASP A 504 20.77 -14.72 -6.18
C ASP A 504 19.58 -15.63 -5.86
N VAL A 505 19.00 -15.54 -4.65
CA VAL A 505 17.79 -16.26 -4.23
C VAL A 505 16.57 -15.35 -4.12
N GLY A 506 16.74 -14.11 -3.66
CA GLY A 506 15.62 -13.17 -3.50
C GLY A 506 15.43 -12.15 -4.62
N GLY A 507 16.42 -11.99 -5.51
CA GLY A 507 16.47 -10.93 -6.53
C GLY A 507 17.00 -9.59 -5.98
N GLY A 508 16.89 -8.52 -6.78
CA GLY A 508 17.24 -7.15 -6.37
C GLY A 508 18.42 -6.50 -7.11
N TYR A 509 19.05 -7.19 -8.05
CA TYR A 509 20.06 -6.60 -8.94
C TYR A 509 19.37 -5.80 -10.08
N ASN A 510 19.21 -4.48 -9.92
CA ASN A 510 18.49 -3.60 -10.86
C ASN A 510 19.19 -3.46 -12.23
N CYS A 511 18.42 -3.35 -13.31
CA CYS A 511 18.87 -3.26 -14.72
C CYS A 511 18.79 -1.85 -15.35
N THR A 512 18.48 -0.78 -14.61
CA THR A 512 18.22 0.53 -15.23
C THR A 512 19.47 1.33 -15.66
N SER A 513 20.69 0.96 -15.23
CA SER A 513 21.92 1.65 -15.69
C SER A 513 23.19 0.80 -15.48
N GLY A 514 23.47 -0.13 -16.39
CA GLY A 514 24.68 -0.98 -16.37
C GLY A 514 24.60 -2.11 -15.33
N CYS A 515 24.30 -3.32 -15.79
CA CYS A 515 23.87 -4.41 -14.92
C CYS A 515 25.01 -5.08 -14.12
N ASP A 516 24.69 -5.50 -12.89
CA ASP A 516 25.38 -6.60 -12.18
C ASP A 516 24.79 -7.97 -12.60
N GLY A 517 23.49 -8.03 -12.92
CA GLY A 517 22.99 -8.74 -14.11
C GLY A 517 22.51 -10.20 -14.02
N GLY A 518 22.58 -10.91 -12.89
CA GLY A 518 22.16 -12.33 -12.84
C GLY A 518 20.64 -12.58 -12.79
N ASP A 519 20.18 -13.71 -13.34
CA ASP A 519 18.78 -14.19 -13.28
C ASP A 519 18.61 -15.53 -12.52
N LEU A 520 19.59 -15.88 -11.66
CA LEU A 520 19.52 -17.09 -10.81
C LEU A 520 18.34 -17.08 -9.83
N SER A 521 17.88 -15.90 -9.41
CA SER A 521 16.74 -15.75 -8.49
C SER A 521 15.45 -16.35 -9.05
N ASP A 522 15.32 -16.40 -10.38
CA ASP A 522 14.13 -16.92 -11.04
C ASP A 522 13.93 -18.42 -10.76
N VAL A 523 15.00 -19.16 -10.50
CA VAL A 523 14.95 -20.56 -10.09
C VAL A 523 14.23 -20.72 -8.74
N ALA A 524 14.59 -19.88 -7.76
CA ALA A 524 13.96 -19.87 -6.45
C ALA A 524 12.50 -19.39 -6.55
N LEU A 525 12.21 -18.41 -7.41
CA LEU A 525 10.84 -17.95 -7.68
C LEU A 525 9.95 -19.07 -8.21
N ASN A 526 10.38 -19.78 -9.27
CA ASN A 526 9.58 -20.86 -9.86
C ASN A 526 9.31 -21.98 -8.87
N TRP A 527 10.32 -22.35 -8.06
CA TRP A 527 10.10 -23.28 -6.96
C TRP A 527 9.05 -22.77 -5.98
N MET A 528 9.16 -21.51 -5.58
CA MET A 528 8.23 -20.89 -4.61
C MET A 528 6.80 -20.81 -5.13
N ILE A 529 6.59 -20.47 -6.41
CA ILE A 529 5.28 -20.53 -7.08
C ILE A 529 4.73 -21.96 -7.06
N GLY A 530 5.58 -22.96 -7.31
CA GLY A 530 5.21 -24.37 -7.18
C GLY A 530 4.75 -24.72 -5.77
N GLN A 531 5.48 -24.29 -4.73
CA GLN A 531 5.09 -24.50 -3.33
C GLN A 531 3.77 -23.81 -2.97
N ALA A 532 3.57 -22.57 -3.43
CA ALA A 532 2.31 -21.84 -3.24
C ALA A 532 1.13 -22.55 -3.91
N THR A 533 1.31 -22.97 -5.16
CA THR A 533 0.28 -23.69 -5.93
C THR A 533 -0.07 -25.03 -5.26
N GLN A 534 0.92 -25.78 -4.78
CA GLN A 534 0.71 -27.03 -4.03
C GLN A 534 0.01 -26.81 -2.69
N ALA A 535 0.27 -25.68 -2.02
CA ALA A 535 -0.46 -25.26 -0.82
C ALA A 535 -1.89 -24.76 -1.12
N GLY A 536 -2.30 -24.73 -2.40
CA GLY A 536 -3.64 -24.38 -2.85
C GLY A 536 -3.83 -22.91 -3.22
N VAL A 537 -2.76 -22.12 -3.32
CA VAL A 537 -2.82 -20.74 -3.81
C VAL A 537 -3.05 -20.73 -5.31
N LYS A 538 -4.02 -19.95 -5.79
CA LYS A 538 -4.16 -19.69 -7.22
C LYS A 538 -3.11 -18.67 -7.68
N MET A 539 -2.22 -19.11 -8.56
CA MET A 539 -1.20 -18.28 -9.17
C MET A 539 -1.43 -18.21 -10.68
N LYS A 540 -1.24 -17.04 -11.27
CA LYS A 540 -1.07 -16.85 -12.72
C LYS A 540 0.21 -17.54 -13.16
N GLU A 541 0.24 -17.90 -14.43
CA GLU A 541 1.46 -18.35 -15.05
C GLU A 541 2.50 -17.22 -15.03
N LEU A 542 3.71 -17.53 -14.56
CA LEU A 542 4.84 -16.60 -14.63
C LEU A 542 5.15 -16.24 -16.08
N ARG A 543 5.65 -15.01 -16.29
CA ARG A 543 6.09 -14.56 -17.60
C ARG A 543 7.17 -15.51 -18.17
N PRO A 544 7.21 -15.73 -19.49
CA PRO A 544 8.16 -16.68 -20.09
C PRO A 544 9.63 -16.38 -19.80
N ASP A 545 10.01 -15.10 -19.67
CA ASP A 545 11.37 -14.68 -19.32
C ASP A 545 11.82 -15.21 -17.95
N LEU A 546 10.90 -15.31 -16.99
CA LEU A 546 11.19 -15.82 -15.65
C LEU A 546 11.28 -17.36 -15.59
N LYS A 547 11.02 -18.07 -16.70
CA LYS A 547 11.07 -19.54 -16.78
C LYS A 547 12.33 -20.07 -17.45
N VAL A 548 13.19 -19.17 -17.89
CA VAL A 548 14.43 -19.47 -18.61
C VAL A 548 15.57 -18.74 -17.92
N VAL A 549 16.57 -19.47 -17.43
CA VAL A 549 17.80 -18.83 -16.95
C VAL A 549 18.71 -18.56 -18.14
N THR A 550 19.06 -17.29 -18.35
CA THR A 550 19.85 -16.77 -19.48
C THR A 550 21.14 -16.10 -19.04
N ASN A 551 21.24 -15.58 -17.81
CA ASN A 551 22.44 -15.00 -17.23
C ASN A 551 22.76 -15.56 -15.83
N PRO A 552 23.35 -16.77 -15.75
CA PRO A 552 23.60 -17.48 -14.50
C PRO A 552 24.79 -16.94 -13.70
N THR A 553 24.80 -15.66 -13.40
CA THR A 553 25.89 -15.01 -12.67
C THR A 553 25.73 -15.26 -11.17
N VAL A 554 26.78 -15.78 -10.54
CA VAL A 554 26.87 -15.93 -9.08
C VAL A 554 27.51 -14.67 -8.52
N HIS A 555 26.88 -14.11 -7.50
CA HIS A 555 27.40 -12.94 -6.80
C HIS A 555 28.01 -13.34 -5.44
N ASP A 556 29.04 -12.61 -5.00
CA ASP A 556 29.61 -12.70 -3.67
C ASP A 556 30.17 -11.33 -3.26
N GLU A 557 29.51 -10.70 -2.29
CA GLU A 557 29.88 -9.38 -1.77
C GLU A 557 30.86 -9.45 -0.60
N SER A 558 31.35 -10.64 -0.22
CA SER A 558 32.27 -10.82 0.91
C SER A 558 33.63 -10.13 0.72
N ARG A 559 34.01 -9.82 -0.53
CA ARG A 559 35.27 -9.15 -0.89
C ARG A 559 35.17 -7.62 -0.94
N SER A 560 33.96 -7.07 -0.94
CA SER A 560 33.73 -5.65 -1.16
C SER A 560 34.20 -4.79 0.03
N ALA A 561 35.24 -3.97 -0.22
CA ALA A 561 35.83 -3.09 0.79
C ALA A 561 34.89 -1.96 1.27
N LEU A 562 33.76 -1.76 0.59
CA LEU A 562 32.68 -0.85 0.98
C LEU A 562 31.92 -1.33 2.23
N TRP A 563 32.01 -2.62 2.60
CA TRP A 563 31.32 -3.24 3.75
C TRP A 563 32.23 -3.69 4.92
N ARG A 564 33.39 -3.03 5.17
CA ARG A 564 34.31 -3.32 6.34
C ARG A 564 33.47 -3.61 7.60
N THR A 565 33.43 -4.80 8.22
CA THR A 565 34.44 -5.83 8.59
C THR A 565 33.70 -6.92 9.42
N PRO A 566 34.23 -8.13 9.73
CA PRO A 566 35.48 -8.76 9.31
C PRO A 566 35.23 -9.98 8.40
N GLY A 567 36.12 -10.14 7.43
CA GLY A 567 36.15 -11.28 6.53
C GLY A 567 36.95 -10.94 5.29
N PHE A 568 38.23 -10.60 5.44
CA PHE A 568 39.20 -10.68 4.34
C PHE A 568 39.46 -12.16 3.98
N GLY A 569 38.39 -12.94 3.80
CA GLY A 569 38.40 -14.37 3.57
C GLY A 569 37.80 -14.78 2.22
N GLY A 570 36.99 -13.94 1.57
CA GLY A 570 36.25 -14.36 0.39
C GLY A 570 35.45 -15.64 0.66
N LEU A 571 35.57 -16.64 -0.21
CA LEU A 571 34.97 -17.97 -0.08
C LEU A 571 35.36 -18.75 1.19
N SER A 572 36.37 -18.30 1.97
CA SER A 572 36.72 -18.91 3.26
C SER A 572 35.84 -18.44 4.41
N SER A 573 35.15 -17.30 4.28
CA SER A 573 34.16 -16.84 5.26
C SER A 573 32.90 -17.72 5.26
N ASP A 574 32.19 -17.77 6.37
CA ASP A 574 30.98 -18.59 6.53
C ASP A 574 29.92 -17.83 7.32
N ARG A 575 28.70 -17.74 6.78
CA ARG A 575 27.59 -17.09 7.48
C ARG A 575 27.05 -18.01 8.57
N GLN A 576 26.51 -17.42 9.63
CA GLN A 576 25.81 -18.20 10.65
C GLN A 576 24.41 -18.60 10.16
N VAL A 577 23.96 -19.80 10.53
CA VAL A 577 22.56 -20.22 10.49
C VAL A 577 22.05 -20.21 11.93
N ARG A 578 21.01 -19.43 12.19
CA ARG A 578 20.38 -19.27 13.49
C ARG A 578 19.07 -20.05 13.51
N PHE A 579 18.90 -20.84 14.56
CA PHE A 579 17.67 -21.59 14.78
C PHE A 579 16.84 -20.87 15.83
N ARG A 580 15.51 -20.95 15.70
CA ARG A 580 14.57 -20.33 16.63
C ARG A 580 13.68 -21.42 17.18
N GLY A 581 13.59 -21.54 18.50
CA GLY A 581 12.81 -22.60 19.13
C GLY A 581 11.32 -22.56 18.75
N THR A 582 10.53 -23.45 19.32
CA THR A 582 9.08 -23.52 19.03
C THR A 582 8.24 -22.59 19.91
N ASP A 583 8.83 -22.01 20.97
CA ASP A 583 8.13 -21.14 21.90
C ASP A 583 7.96 -19.73 21.34
N ARG A 584 6.71 -19.33 21.06
CA ARG A 584 6.33 -17.99 20.58
C ARG A 584 6.68 -16.88 21.56
N ALA A 585 6.91 -17.16 22.85
CA ALA A 585 7.33 -16.17 23.83
C ALA A 585 8.86 -15.94 23.84
N SER A 586 9.63 -16.85 23.23
CA SER A 586 11.09 -16.75 23.20
C SER A 586 11.59 -15.98 21.99
N THR A 587 12.44 -14.99 22.25
CA THR A 587 13.18 -14.25 21.22
C THR A 587 14.60 -14.78 21.04
N ALA A 588 15.03 -15.70 21.93
CA ALA A 588 16.32 -16.39 21.89
C ALA A 588 16.23 -17.73 21.14
N GLY A 589 17.29 -18.06 20.40
CA GLY A 589 17.42 -19.31 19.65
C GLY A 589 18.16 -20.40 20.43
N PRO A 590 17.85 -21.69 20.23
CA PRO A 590 18.52 -22.80 20.92
C PRO A 590 19.95 -23.07 20.46
N GLY A 591 20.43 -22.40 19.41
CA GLY A 591 21.80 -22.54 18.93
C GLY A 591 22.03 -21.90 17.55
N THR A 592 23.30 -21.91 17.13
CA THR A 592 23.75 -21.47 15.81
C THR A 592 24.62 -22.54 15.16
N SER A 593 24.67 -22.56 13.83
CA SER A 593 25.58 -23.41 13.06
C SER A 593 26.26 -22.60 11.95
N ASN A 594 27.29 -23.18 11.35
CA ASN A 594 27.98 -22.63 10.18
C ASN A 594 27.24 -23.06 8.92
N ALA A 595 26.98 -22.14 7.98
CA ALA A 595 26.18 -22.47 6.80
C ALA A 595 26.81 -23.54 5.91
N LYS A 596 28.15 -23.63 5.86
CA LYS A 596 28.84 -24.70 5.11
C LYS A 596 28.62 -26.10 5.69
N ASP A 597 28.30 -26.19 6.98
CA ASP A 597 28.07 -27.44 7.71
C ASP A 597 26.58 -27.85 7.75
N VAL A 598 25.69 -26.98 7.26
CA VAL A 598 24.24 -27.22 7.28
C VAL A 598 23.81 -28.02 6.05
N THR A 599 22.96 -29.03 6.31
CA THR A 599 22.24 -29.77 5.28
C THR A 599 20.76 -29.44 5.40
N PHE A 600 20.17 -28.95 4.33
CA PHE A 600 18.72 -28.81 4.18
C PHE A 600 18.18 -30.16 3.71
N GLU A 601 17.23 -30.75 4.44
CA GLU A 601 16.56 -31.98 4.00
C GLU A 601 16.12 -31.83 2.54
N GLY A 602 16.42 -32.83 1.69
CA GLY A 602 16.06 -32.83 0.27
C GLY A 602 16.50 -31.60 -0.54
N GLY A 603 17.42 -30.80 0.00
CA GLY A 603 17.92 -29.55 -0.57
C GLY A 603 19.42 -29.55 -0.79
N MET A 604 19.92 -28.56 -1.50
CA MET A 604 21.33 -28.46 -1.86
C MET A 604 22.21 -28.12 -0.65
N LYS A 605 23.33 -28.83 -0.52
CA LYS A 605 24.41 -28.47 0.41
C LYS A 605 25.40 -27.52 -0.24
N TYR A 606 26.13 -26.77 0.59
CA TYR A 606 27.25 -25.94 0.12
C TYR A 606 28.25 -26.75 -0.74
N SER A 607 28.72 -27.90 -0.26
CA SER A 607 29.69 -28.73 -0.99
C SER A 607 29.16 -29.26 -2.33
N GLU A 608 27.85 -29.48 -2.44
CA GLU A 608 27.19 -29.91 -3.67
C GLU A 608 27.00 -28.76 -4.66
N SER A 609 26.92 -27.51 -4.19
CA SER A 609 26.82 -26.33 -5.07
C SER A 609 28.09 -26.13 -5.91
N LEU A 610 29.25 -26.46 -5.35
CA LEU A 610 30.56 -26.14 -5.95
C LEU A 610 30.80 -26.76 -7.32
N LYS A 611 30.22 -27.93 -7.62
CA LYS A 611 30.36 -28.57 -8.94
C LYS A 611 29.60 -27.83 -10.05
N TYR A 612 28.66 -26.96 -9.69
CA TYR A 612 27.89 -26.17 -10.65
C TYR A 612 28.48 -24.79 -10.88
N ILE A 613 29.42 -24.32 -10.03
CA ILE A 613 29.91 -22.95 -10.10
C ILE A 613 31.33 -22.94 -10.66
N GLU A 614 31.52 -22.22 -11.76
CA GLU A 614 32.84 -21.86 -12.25
C GLU A 614 33.19 -20.47 -11.70
N TYR A 615 34.04 -20.44 -10.66
CA TYR A 615 34.49 -19.18 -10.06
C TYR A 615 35.55 -18.50 -10.93
N ALA A 616 35.41 -17.18 -11.08
CA ALA A 616 36.40 -16.35 -11.74
C ALA A 616 37.71 -16.29 -10.92
N ASN A 617 38.85 -16.28 -11.62
CA ASN A 617 40.15 -16.07 -10.99
C ASN A 617 40.38 -14.58 -10.74
N LEU A 618 39.79 -14.07 -9.66
CA LEU A 618 39.84 -12.65 -9.29
C LEU A 618 41.12 -12.32 -8.51
N GLY A 619 41.86 -11.31 -8.99
CA GLY A 619 43.11 -10.83 -8.40
C GLY A 619 42.93 -9.71 -7.38
N ILE A 620 44.05 -9.19 -6.84
CA ILE A 620 44.06 -8.08 -5.85
C ILE A 620 43.47 -6.78 -6.44
N THR A 621 43.41 -6.64 -7.76
CA THR A 621 42.83 -5.48 -8.44
C THR A 621 41.31 -5.50 -8.50
N ASP A 622 40.68 -6.64 -8.22
CA ASP A 622 39.24 -6.88 -8.43
C ASP A 622 38.43 -6.81 -7.12
N LEU A 623 38.93 -6.07 -6.11
CA LEU A 623 38.36 -5.98 -4.75
C LEU A 623 36.92 -5.41 -4.67
N PHE A 624 36.35 -4.99 -5.79
CA PHE A 624 35.01 -4.42 -5.88
C PHE A 624 34.10 -5.17 -6.85
N GLU A 625 34.59 -6.25 -7.49
CA GLU A 625 33.77 -7.09 -8.37
C GLU A 625 32.92 -8.03 -7.51
N THR A 626 31.61 -7.92 -7.67
CA THR A 626 30.59 -8.71 -6.97
C THR A 626 30.26 -9.98 -7.73
N ARG A 627 30.51 -10.03 -9.05
CA ARG A 627 30.28 -11.21 -9.89
C ARG A 627 31.48 -12.12 -9.81
N VAL A 628 31.32 -13.20 -9.06
CA VAL A 628 32.45 -14.08 -8.72
C VAL A 628 32.46 -15.38 -9.50
N GLY A 629 31.42 -15.68 -10.27
CA GLY A 629 31.39 -16.89 -11.07
C GLY A 629 30.15 -17.01 -11.94
N LYS A 630 30.11 -18.10 -12.71
CA LYS A 630 28.95 -18.48 -13.50
C LYS A 630 28.49 -19.88 -13.11
N VAL A 631 27.19 -20.11 -13.15
CA VAL A 631 26.61 -21.44 -12.93
C VAL A 631 26.54 -22.19 -14.26
N ASN A 632 27.06 -23.41 -14.29
CA ASN A 632 26.82 -24.37 -15.35
C ASN A 632 25.35 -24.82 -15.30
N LEU A 633 24.53 -24.20 -16.15
CA LEU A 633 23.07 -24.40 -16.15
C LEU A 633 22.62 -25.66 -16.87
N CYS A 634 23.20 -25.94 -18.05
CA CYS A 634 22.64 -26.84 -19.06
C CYS A 634 23.44 -28.15 -19.20
N GLY A 635 22.80 -29.15 -19.81
CA GLY A 635 23.37 -30.48 -20.07
C GLY A 635 23.05 -31.50 -18.97
N THR A 636 23.45 -32.76 -19.18
CA THR A 636 23.05 -33.93 -18.37
C THR A 636 23.38 -33.81 -16.87
N ASN A 637 24.33 -32.93 -16.52
CA ASN A 637 24.79 -32.65 -15.16
C ASN A 637 24.65 -31.16 -14.79
N GLY A 638 23.86 -30.38 -15.54
CA GLY A 638 23.66 -28.96 -15.31
C GLY A 638 22.75 -28.67 -14.11
N TYR A 639 22.90 -27.47 -13.53
CA TYR A 639 22.14 -27.05 -12.35
C TYR A 639 20.62 -27.12 -12.58
N ILE A 640 20.12 -26.70 -13.74
CA ILE A 640 18.68 -26.67 -14.02
C ILE A 640 18.07 -28.07 -14.09
N GLN A 641 18.82 -29.04 -14.63
CA GLN A 641 18.37 -30.44 -14.60
C GLN A 641 18.28 -30.98 -13.17
N TRP A 642 19.29 -30.68 -12.34
CA TRP A 642 19.26 -31.10 -10.93
C TRP A 642 18.06 -30.48 -10.21
N VAL A 643 17.85 -29.17 -10.32
CA VAL A 643 16.73 -28.48 -9.67
C VAL A 643 15.39 -28.99 -10.19
N ASN A 644 15.23 -29.21 -11.49
CA ASN A 644 13.99 -29.81 -12.00
C ASN A 644 13.74 -31.21 -11.44
N SER A 645 14.78 -32.03 -11.30
CA SER A 645 14.65 -33.39 -10.76
C SER A 645 14.33 -33.43 -9.27
N GLN A 646 14.92 -32.51 -8.49
CA GLN A 646 14.79 -32.53 -7.03
C GLN A 646 13.65 -31.65 -6.53
N TYR A 647 13.41 -30.51 -7.18
CA TYR A 647 12.50 -29.46 -6.73
C TYR A 647 11.28 -29.29 -7.64
N GLY A 648 11.26 -29.91 -8.82
CA GLY A 648 10.09 -29.90 -9.72
C GLY A 648 9.78 -28.53 -10.33
N THR A 649 10.79 -27.69 -10.56
CA THR A 649 10.59 -26.30 -10.98
C THR A 649 10.12 -26.12 -12.42
N GLY A 650 10.35 -27.08 -13.31
CA GLY A 650 10.02 -26.96 -14.74
C GLY A 650 10.80 -25.88 -15.49
N MET A 651 11.94 -25.44 -14.95
CA MET A 651 12.78 -24.41 -15.52
C MET A 651 13.44 -24.90 -16.81
N THR A 652 13.64 -23.98 -17.74
CA THR A 652 14.45 -24.21 -18.93
C THR A 652 15.74 -23.41 -18.85
N CYS A 653 16.72 -23.77 -19.65
CA CYS A 653 18.02 -23.11 -19.67
C CYS A 653 18.42 -22.82 -21.11
N GLN A 654 19.13 -21.72 -21.32
CA GLN A 654 19.72 -21.38 -22.61
C GLN A 654 21.23 -21.26 -22.43
N GLN A 655 22.00 -22.02 -23.22
CA GLN A 655 23.45 -21.82 -23.30
C GLN A 655 23.69 -20.52 -24.08
N GLN A 656 24.49 -19.61 -23.51
CA GLN A 656 25.03 -18.45 -24.23
C GLN A 656 26.28 -18.84 -25.02
#